data_AF-A0A2I3C7C8-F1
#
_entry.id   AF-A0A2I3C7C8-F1
#
_cell.length_a   1.000
_cell.length_b   1.000
_cell.length_c   1.000
_cell.angle_alpha   90.00
_cell.angle_beta   90.00
_cell.angle_gamma   90.00
#
_symmetry.space_group_name_H-M   'P 1'
#
loop_
_entity.id
_entity.type
_entity.pdbx_description
1 polymer ?
#
loop_
_entity_poly.entity_id
_entity_poly.type
_entity_poly.pdbx_seq_one_letter_code
_entity_poly.pdbx_strand_id
1 'polypeptide(L)'
;MLSLIEQIRTGALWDFPGGVHPAENKKQSNKTELAHAAIPSEIVLPLKQHIGKAGNLLVAEGDYLLKGQPLTQSETGFTVPVHAPTSGTLTAIEPRTVAHPSGLSELCAVITPDGKDAWCERNPVADYQQETPDALIDIIRLAGISGMGGAGFPTAKKIQSGFARTEILIVNAAECEPYITSDDKLMQEHAEELIQGIEIVEHILTPKLTIIGIEDNKPEAIKALEAAAINKDIVIRVIPTKYPSGGEKQLIKILTNKEVPSGAIPADIGILVQNVGSLYAIKRAVIDGEPMIKRIVTLTGKTFKQPRNVWALLGTPVQALLDEFGYKADKKLQRLIMGGPMMGFTLPHSQVPITKTANCILAPTRREISPHQYEMECIRCSQCAEACPASLLPQQLQWHAKAEEYDKLEELNLKDCIECGACAFVCPSEIPLVQYYRQAKAEIRTRTQEAEAAERAKLRFEEKKARMEREKAERENRFKKAADQRRKEMKSSGGDDAIAAAIARVKAQKTETTEKTEPAVKPAVAAAIAKAKTKQAAAAKAGSSEPDNSEMAKLREERKRLARERKAQKEQGETPDNNADDKKSAVAAAIARAKAKKAQQEDSTESVESETSAQQDSDPKKAAVAAAIARAKARKAKQADSTEAEEADAPAEQTDDPKKAAVAAAIARAKARKAKQADSTEAEEADAPAEQTEDSEKSRRRLLRLHVPKHVKRSKQTQLKRKKLKHLLSKPTIRKKPPWLLRLHVPKREKRSKQTQLKRKKLTHLPSKPTIRKKPQLPLPLHVPKRAKRSKKRKQSLLKKQPPKNQKWIRRKPRLPQQLRARRHAKRNKKLIKIILRRASSVVFYCQFTAYPQSS
;
A
#
# COMPACT_ATOMS: atom_id res chain seq x y z
N MET A 1 -39.88 3.85 -21.69
CA MET A 1 -38.53 3.26 -21.50
C MET A 1 -38.53 2.58 -20.14
N LEU A 2 -37.86 1.43 -19.99
CA LEU A 2 -37.69 0.79 -18.69
C LEU A 2 -36.80 1.65 -17.78
N SER A 3 -37.05 1.66 -16.47
CA SER A 3 -36.13 2.30 -15.52
C SER A 3 -34.78 1.57 -15.47
N LEU A 4 -33.74 2.21 -14.96
CA LEU A 4 -32.42 1.56 -14.84
C LEU A 4 -32.48 0.29 -13.99
N ILE A 5 -33.23 0.31 -12.89
CA ILE A 5 -33.44 -0.86 -12.02
C ILE A 5 -34.18 -1.99 -12.76
N GLU A 6 -35.18 -1.67 -13.59
CA GLU A 6 -35.83 -2.65 -14.45
C GLU A 6 -34.88 -3.25 -15.49
N GLN A 7 -34.06 -2.45 -16.18
CA GLN A 7 -33.08 -2.94 -17.16
C GLN A 7 -32.07 -3.90 -16.50
N ILE A 8 -31.64 -3.59 -15.28
CA ILE A 8 -30.77 -4.48 -14.50
C ILE A 8 -31.51 -5.75 -14.07
N ARG A 9 -32.79 -5.68 -13.67
CA ARG A 9 -33.59 -6.87 -13.34
C ARG A 9 -33.93 -7.73 -14.57
N THR A 10 -34.04 -7.19 -15.78
CA THR A 10 -34.43 -7.97 -16.99
C THR A 10 -33.29 -8.71 -17.68
N GLY A 11 -32.02 -8.32 -17.48
CA GLY A 11 -30.86 -9.00 -18.06
C GLY A 11 -29.83 -8.11 -18.75
N ALA A 12 -30.04 -6.80 -18.83
CA ALA A 12 -29.12 -5.89 -19.51
C ALA A 12 -27.68 -5.94 -18.94
N LEU A 13 -26.70 -5.83 -19.84
CA LEU A 13 -25.28 -5.66 -19.55
C LEU A 13 -24.72 -4.67 -20.57
N TRP A 14 -23.66 -3.97 -20.18
CA TRP A 14 -22.95 -3.01 -21.01
C TRP A 14 -21.46 -3.33 -21.03
N ASP A 15 -20.71 -2.71 -21.94
CA ASP A 15 -19.25 -2.85 -22.00
C ASP A 15 -18.53 -1.54 -21.62
N PHE A 16 -17.25 -1.66 -21.30
CA PHE A 16 -16.32 -0.58 -21.01
C PHE A 16 -15.19 -0.53 -22.07
N PRO A 17 -14.61 0.65 -22.37
CA PRO A 17 -13.57 0.78 -23.40
C PRO A 17 -12.32 -0.03 -23.04
N GLY A 18 -11.59 -0.50 -24.07
CA GLY A 18 -10.32 -1.21 -23.90
C GLY A 18 -10.41 -2.48 -23.06
N GLY A 19 -9.39 -2.71 -22.22
CA GLY A 19 -9.21 -3.98 -21.50
C GLY A 19 -8.44 -5.04 -22.32
N VAL A 20 -8.20 -6.19 -21.69
CA VAL A 20 -7.36 -7.29 -22.21
C VAL A 20 -7.86 -8.66 -21.73
N HIS A 21 -7.46 -9.73 -22.42
CA HIS A 21 -7.78 -11.12 -22.04
C HIS A 21 -6.50 -11.94 -21.76
N PRO A 22 -5.81 -11.70 -20.63
CA PRO A 22 -4.65 -12.50 -20.22
C PRO A 22 -5.07 -13.92 -19.79
N ALA A 23 -4.16 -14.89 -19.93
CA ALA A 23 -4.43 -16.27 -19.54
C ALA A 23 -4.73 -16.40 -18.03
N GLU A 24 -5.97 -16.76 -17.69
CA GLU A 24 -6.55 -16.61 -16.35
C GLU A 24 -5.84 -17.40 -15.24
N ASN A 25 -5.31 -18.59 -15.56
CA ASN A 25 -4.57 -19.51 -14.66
C ASN A 25 -5.27 -19.96 -13.35
N LYS A 26 -6.52 -19.59 -13.07
CA LYS A 26 -7.30 -19.94 -11.86
C LYS A 26 -7.23 -21.44 -11.46
N LYS A 27 -7.23 -22.32 -12.46
CA LYS A 27 -7.21 -23.79 -12.29
C LYS A 27 -5.94 -24.36 -11.61
N GLN A 28 -4.94 -23.54 -11.25
CA GLN A 28 -3.80 -23.96 -10.45
C GLN A 28 -4.17 -24.12 -8.96
N SER A 29 -4.79 -23.12 -8.35
CA SER A 29 -5.07 -23.04 -6.90
C SER A 29 -6.51 -23.40 -6.50
N ASN A 30 -7.47 -23.36 -7.44
CA ASN A 30 -8.90 -23.56 -7.12
C ASN A 30 -9.32 -25.03 -6.89
N LYS A 31 -8.41 -26.00 -7.08
CA LYS A 31 -8.74 -27.43 -7.13
C LYS A 31 -8.86 -28.13 -5.77
N THR A 32 -8.50 -27.45 -4.69
CA THR A 32 -8.53 -27.99 -3.34
C THR A 32 -9.43 -27.14 -2.45
N GLU A 33 -9.94 -27.76 -1.39
CA GLU A 33 -10.54 -27.07 -0.25
C GLU A 33 -9.58 -26.04 0.36
N LEU A 34 -10.14 -25.00 1.00
CA LEU A 34 -9.41 -23.99 1.73
C LEU A 34 -8.69 -24.60 2.94
N ALA A 35 -7.37 -24.38 3.06
CA ALA A 35 -6.62 -24.83 4.24
C ALA A 35 -6.45 -23.70 5.27
N HIS A 36 -6.21 -24.07 6.53
CA HIS A 36 -5.62 -23.17 7.51
C HIS A 36 -4.09 -23.30 7.44
N ALA A 37 -3.39 -22.18 7.34
CA ALA A 37 -1.93 -22.16 7.51
C ALA A 37 -1.55 -22.28 8.99
N ALA A 38 -0.37 -22.81 9.28
CA ALA A 38 0.16 -22.91 10.63
C ALA A 38 0.41 -21.52 11.26
N ILE A 39 0.31 -21.43 12.59
CA ILE A 39 0.75 -20.26 13.33
C ILE A 39 2.29 -20.21 13.29
N PRO A 40 2.93 -19.14 12.79
CA PRO A 40 4.38 -19.05 12.69
C PRO A 40 5.03 -18.73 14.05
N SER A 41 6.33 -18.93 14.18
CA SER A 41 7.10 -18.61 15.40
C SER A 41 7.30 -17.11 15.66
N GLU A 42 7.17 -16.28 14.62
CA GLU A 42 7.17 -14.82 14.69
C GLU A 42 6.05 -14.30 13.78
N ILE A 43 5.29 -13.32 14.27
CA ILE A 43 4.30 -12.55 13.51
C ILE A 43 4.79 -11.11 13.48
N VAL A 44 4.99 -10.56 12.28
CA VAL A 44 5.46 -9.18 12.06
C VAL A 44 4.29 -8.36 11.52
N LEU A 45 3.67 -7.54 12.36
CA LEU A 45 2.39 -6.90 12.05
C LEU A 45 2.53 -5.38 11.84
N PRO A 46 2.47 -4.87 10.60
CA PRO A 46 2.55 -3.43 10.35
C PRO A 46 1.41 -2.67 11.02
N LEU A 47 1.73 -1.54 11.67
CA LEU A 47 0.75 -0.70 12.37
C LEU A 47 -0.14 0.12 11.42
N LYS A 48 0.22 0.16 10.14
CA LYS A 48 -0.54 0.78 9.04
C LYS A 48 -0.78 -0.27 7.96
N GLN A 49 -2.06 -0.57 7.69
CA GLN A 49 -2.50 -1.55 6.68
C GLN A 49 -3.69 -1.00 5.88
N HIS A 50 -3.64 0.31 5.61
CA HIS A 50 -4.68 1.09 4.96
C HIS A 50 -4.11 2.42 4.45
N ILE A 51 -4.88 3.17 3.66
CA ILE A 51 -4.44 4.43 3.04
C ILE A 51 -4.19 5.59 4.03
N GLY A 52 -4.85 5.62 5.19
CA GLY A 52 -4.64 6.63 6.24
C GLY A 52 -3.37 6.45 7.07
N LYS A 53 -3.22 7.29 8.11
CA LYS A 53 -2.08 7.24 9.06
C LYS A 53 -2.20 6.08 10.05
N ALA A 54 -1.06 5.50 10.45
CA ALA A 54 -1.00 4.51 11.54
C ALA A 54 -1.77 5.01 12.79
N GLY A 55 -2.44 4.09 13.48
CA GLY A 55 -3.10 4.38 14.75
C GLY A 55 -2.10 4.48 15.92
N ASN A 56 -2.48 5.19 16.97
CA ASN A 56 -1.66 5.31 18.19
C ASN A 56 -1.60 3.96 18.91
N LEU A 57 -0.44 3.58 19.42
CA LEU A 57 -0.25 2.30 20.13
C LEU A 57 -0.99 2.25 21.47
N LEU A 58 -1.55 1.09 21.78
CA LEU A 58 -2.25 0.78 23.05
C LEU A 58 -1.46 -0.18 23.96
N VAL A 59 -0.30 -0.65 23.50
CA VAL A 59 0.50 -1.74 24.09
C VAL A 59 1.99 -1.40 24.04
N ALA A 60 2.76 -1.99 24.95
CA ALA A 60 4.20 -1.81 25.10
C ALA A 60 4.99 -3.13 24.91
N GLU A 61 6.29 -3.01 24.65
CA GLU A 61 7.19 -4.17 24.56
C GLU A 61 7.21 -4.95 25.89
N GLY A 62 7.05 -6.26 25.81
CA GLY A 62 6.89 -7.16 26.96
C GLY A 62 5.44 -7.51 27.30
N ASP A 63 4.44 -6.79 26.77
CA ASP A 63 3.02 -7.10 27.02
C ASP A 63 2.63 -8.49 26.52
N TYR A 64 1.81 -9.19 27.31
CA TYR A 64 1.11 -10.40 26.88
C TYR A 64 -0.21 -10.02 26.18
N LEU A 65 -0.39 -10.54 24.97
CA LEU A 65 -1.50 -10.22 24.08
C LEU A 65 -2.49 -11.39 23.99
N LEU A 66 -3.77 -11.05 23.97
CA LEU A 66 -4.87 -11.98 23.65
C LEU A 66 -5.30 -11.83 22.20
N LYS A 67 -5.70 -12.92 21.55
CA LYS A 67 -6.21 -12.93 20.18
C LYS A 67 -7.43 -12.02 20.05
N GLY A 68 -7.42 -11.15 19.05
CA GLY A 68 -8.46 -10.13 18.82
C GLY A 68 -8.25 -8.82 19.58
N GLN A 69 -7.32 -8.74 20.54
CA GLN A 69 -7.03 -7.51 21.28
C GLN A 69 -6.57 -6.37 20.35
N PRO A 70 -7.11 -5.13 20.48
CA PRO A 70 -6.65 -3.99 19.71
C PRO A 70 -5.26 -3.54 20.19
N LEU A 71 -4.33 -3.41 19.25
CA LEU A 71 -2.95 -2.95 19.47
C LEU A 71 -2.79 -1.46 19.16
N THR A 72 -3.70 -0.89 18.36
CA THR A 72 -3.73 0.53 18.03
C THR A 72 -5.13 1.12 18.13
N GLN A 73 -5.20 2.43 18.36
CA GLN A 73 -6.43 3.22 18.45
C GLN A 73 -6.66 4.07 17.18
N SER A 74 -7.91 4.21 16.75
CA SER A 74 -8.32 5.07 15.63
C SER A 74 -8.98 6.37 16.10
N GLU A 75 -8.22 7.48 16.11
CA GLU A 75 -8.74 8.82 16.41
C GLU A 75 -9.57 9.41 15.25
N THR A 76 -9.29 9.04 14.01
CA THR A 76 -9.92 9.63 12.81
C THR A 76 -10.59 8.57 11.95
N GLY A 77 -11.65 8.95 11.24
CA GLY A 77 -12.39 8.03 10.34
C GLY A 77 -11.60 7.51 9.13
N PHE A 78 -10.35 7.95 8.91
CA PHE A 78 -9.46 7.39 7.89
C PHE A 78 -8.40 6.42 8.45
N THR A 79 -8.38 6.21 9.76
CA THR A 79 -7.53 5.23 10.45
C THR A 79 -8.42 4.08 10.94
N VAL A 80 -7.96 2.83 10.82
CA VAL A 80 -8.65 1.67 11.41
C VAL A 80 -7.65 0.81 12.21
N PRO A 81 -8.03 0.33 13.40
CA PRO A 81 -7.14 -0.37 14.32
C PRO A 81 -6.54 -1.67 13.75
N VAL A 82 -5.43 -2.07 14.36
CA VAL A 82 -4.71 -3.32 14.11
C VAL A 82 -4.84 -4.19 15.36
N HIS A 83 -5.07 -5.49 15.19
CA HIS A 83 -5.42 -6.42 16.28
C HIS A 83 -4.42 -7.59 16.36
N ALA A 84 -4.23 -8.11 17.57
CA ALA A 84 -3.45 -9.33 17.83
C ALA A 84 -4.02 -10.53 17.05
N PRO A 85 -3.26 -11.15 16.13
CA PRO A 85 -3.79 -12.22 15.28
C PRO A 85 -3.99 -13.56 16.00
N THR A 86 -3.27 -13.75 17.11
CA THR A 86 -3.29 -14.90 18.02
C THR A 86 -2.76 -14.44 19.39
N SER A 87 -2.75 -15.31 20.40
CA SER A 87 -2.14 -15.00 21.72
C SER A 87 -0.62 -15.15 21.70
N GLY A 88 0.07 -14.38 22.53
CA GLY A 88 1.54 -14.36 22.57
C GLY A 88 2.10 -13.19 23.36
N THR A 89 3.40 -12.93 23.18
CA THR A 89 4.08 -11.77 23.78
C THR A 89 4.52 -10.80 22.69
N LEU A 90 4.32 -9.50 22.91
CA LEU A 90 4.84 -8.42 22.07
C LEU A 90 6.34 -8.25 22.36
N THR A 91 7.19 -8.79 21.50
CA THR A 91 8.64 -8.87 21.73
C THR A 91 9.42 -7.65 21.22
N ALA A 92 8.89 -6.91 20.24
CA ALA A 92 9.44 -5.63 19.80
C ALA A 92 8.39 -4.76 19.08
N ILE A 93 8.63 -3.44 19.05
CA ILE A 93 7.89 -2.46 18.24
C ILE A 93 8.92 -1.72 17.37
N GLU A 94 9.34 -2.35 16.27
CA GLU A 94 10.50 -1.92 15.48
C GLU A 94 10.20 -1.75 13.97
N PRO A 95 11.01 -0.98 13.22
CA PRO A 95 10.87 -0.89 11.77
C PRO A 95 11.24 -2.22 11.08
N ARG A 96 10.28 -2.82 10.36
CA ARG A 96 10.49 -4.03 9.54
C ARG A 96 10.04 -3.77 8.10
N THR A 97 10.62 -4.46 7.13
CA THR A 97 10.23 -4.38 5.70
C THR A 97 8.76 -4.78 5.52
N VAL A 98 7.96 -3.91 4.92
CA VAL A 98 6.53 -4.17 4.70
C VAL A 98 6.20 -4.46 3.24
N ALA A 99 4.95 -4.82 2.98
CA ALA A 99 4.38 -5.08 1.66
C ALA A 99 4.26 -3.81 0.80
N HIS A 100 5.39 -3.25 0.37
CA HIS A 100 5.48 -2.06 -0.47
C HIS A 100 6.34 -2.33 -1.73
N PRO A 101 5.98 -1.82 -2.92
CA PRO A 101 6.75 -2.03 -4.16
C PRO A 101 8.23 -1.60 -4.07
N SER A 102 8.54 -0.58 -3.27
CA SER A 102 9.91 -0.09 -3.05
C SER A 102 10.64 -0.75 -1.87
N GLY A 103 10.05 -1.78 -1.23
CA GLY A 103 10.66 -2.45 -0.08
C GLY A 103 10.87 -1.55 1.15
N LEU A 104 9.99 -0.57 1.37
CA LEU A 104 10.08 0.33 2.53
C LEU A 104 9.88 -0.43 3.85
N SER A 105 10.50 0.08 4.92
CA SER A 105 10.20 -0.35 6.28
C SER A 105 9.20 0.59 6.94
N GLU A 106 8.23 0.03 7.66
CA GLU A 106 7.32 0.77 8.54
C GLU A 106 7.36 0.16 9.96
N LEU A 107 6.88 0.90 10.96
CA LEU A 107 6.84 0.44 12.34
C LEU A 107 5.87 -0.75 12.46
N CYS A 108 6.36 -1.87 13.01
CA CYS A 108 5.63 -3.13 13.13
C CYS A 108 5.62 -3.62 14.58
N ALA A 109 4.50 -4.18 15.03
CA ALA A 109 4.45 -4.99 16.23
C ALA A 109 4.99 -6.40 15.92
N VAL A 110 6.05 -6.82 16.59
CA VAL A 110 6.63 -8.16 16.48
C VAL A 110 6.10 -9.00 17.63
N ILE A 111 5.33 -10.03 17.30
CA ILE A 111 4.65 -10.89 18.28
C ILE A 111 5.26 -12.30 18.18
N THR A 112 5.63 -12.88 19.30
CA THR A 112 5.96 -14.31 19.42
C THR A 112 4.74 -15.05 19.93
N PRO A 113 4.06 -15.87 19.11
CA PRO A 113 2.87 -16.62 19.55
C PRO A 113 3.18 -17.66 20.62
N ASP A 114 2.24 -17.86 21.54
CA ASP A 114 2.37 -18.84 22.62
C ASP A 114 1.75 -20.21 22.29
N GLY A 115 1.14 -20.33 21.10
CA GLY A 115 0.44 -21.54 20.64
C GLY A 115 -0.90 -21.84 21.32
N LYS A 116 -1.39 -21.00 22.23
CA LYS A 116 -2.69 -21.20 22.91
C LYS A 116 -3.89 -20.68 22.12
N ASP A 117 -3.65 -19.74 21.20
CA ASP A 117 -4.67 -19.08 20.37
C ASP A 117 -5.83 -18.42 21.17
N ALA A 118 -5.53 -17.99 22.40
CA ALA A 118 -6.50 -17.57 23.40
C ALA A 118 -7.11 -16.19 23.09
N TRP A 119 -8.44 -16.14 22.94
CA TRP A 119 -9.20 -14.92 22.65
C TRP A 119 -9.30 -13.94 23.81
N CYS A 120 -9.42 -12.65 23.49
CA CYS A 120 -9.98 -11.65 24.38
C CYS A 120 -11.51 -11.86 24.53
N GLU A 121 -12.14 -11.05 25.39
CA GLU A 121 -13.60 -10.93 25.38
C GLU A 121 -14.09 -10.48 23.99
N ARG A 122 -15.17 -11.08 23.50
CA ARG A 122 -15.77 -10.81 22.19
C ARG A 122 -17.19 -10.31 22.39
N ASN A 123 -17.56 -9.27 21.66
CA ASN A 123 -18.84 -8.59 21.77
C ASN A 123 -19.66 -8.79 20.47
N PRO A 124 -20.21 -9.99 20.21
CA PRO A 124 -21.09 -10.22 19.07
C PRO A 124 -22.41 -9.47 19.25
N VAL A 125 -22.93 -8.90 18.17
CA VAL A 125 -24.25 -8.26 18.14
C VAL A 125 -25.32 -9.35 18.04
N ALA A 126 -26.18 -9.45 19.06
CA ALA A 126 -27.20 -10.50 19.15
C ALA A 126 -28.28 -10.39 18.05
N ASP A 127 -28.65 -9.16 17.67
CA ASP A 127 -29.50 -8.86 16.52
C ASP A 127 -29.11 -7.51 15.92
N TYR A 128 -28.48 -7.53 14.74
CA TYR A 128 -28.04 -6.31 14.07
C TYR A 128 -29.19 -5.48 13.50
N GLN A 129 -30.41 -6.03 13.38
CA GLN A 129 -31.58 -5.31 12.86
C GLN A 129 -32.15 -4.33 13.90
N GLN A 130 -31.84 -4.53 15.18
CA GLN A 130 -32.19 -3.62 16.27
C GLN A 130 -31.12 -2.53 16.50
N GLU A 131 -29.92 -2.70 15.94
CA GLU A 131 -28.82 -1.75 16.06
C GLU A 131 -28.93 -0.58 15.07
N THR A 132 -28.40 0.57 15.47
CA THR A 132 -28.39 1.77 14.63
C THR A 132 -27.31 1.68 13.55
N PRO A 133 -27.52 2.28 12.36
CA PRO A 133 -26.51 2.31 11.30
C PRO A 133 -25.15 2.87 11.74
N ASP A 134 -25.14 3.93 12.55
CA ASP A 134 -23.90 4.51 13.09
C ASP A 134 -23.18 3.56 14.06
N ALA A 135 -23.90 2.86 14.94
CA ALA A 135 -23.30 1.86 15.84
C ALA A 135 -22.66 0.70 15.05
N LEU A 136 -23.34 0.20 14.00
CA LEU A 136 -22.78 -0.84 13.13
C LEU A 136 -21.58 -0.34 12.32
N ILE A 137 -21.61 0.90 11.81
CA ILE A 137 -20.46 1.54 11.14
C ILE A 137 -19.27 1.64 12.10
N ASP A 138 -19.49 1.97 13.38
CA ASP A 138 -18.43 2.04 14.39
C ASP A 138 -17.92 0.66 14.83
N ILE A 139 -18.75 -0.38 14.87
CA ILE A 139 -18.30 -1.78 15.04
C ILE A 139 -17.41 -2.19 13.85
N ILE A 140 -17.82 -1.90 12.61
CA ILE A 140 -17.03 -2.16 11.38
C ILE A 140 -15.70 -1.38 11.40
N ARG A 141 -15.70 -0.16 11.96
CA ARG A 141 -14.50 0.67 12.15
C ARG A 141 -13.57 0.04 13.18
N LEU A 142 -14.08 -0.24 14.38
CA LEU A 142 -13.31 -0.77 15.52
C LEU A 142 -12.83 -2.20 15.29
N ALA A 143 -13.54 -3.02 14.50
CA ALA A 143 -13.06 -4.33 14.03
C ALA A 143 -11.87 -4.24 13.05
N GLY A 144 -11.45 -3.03 12.65
CA GLY A 144 -10.25 -2.79 11.88
C GLY A 144 -10.41 -3.04 10.37
N ILE A 145 -11.63 -3.12 9.84
CA ILE A 145 -11.86 -3.61 8.48
C ILE A 145 -11.36 -2.61 7.42
N SER A 146 -10.47 -3.10 6.56
CA SER A 146 -9.85 -2.37 5.46
C SER A 146 -10.23 -3.06 4.13
N GLY A 147 -10.61 -2.28 3.12
CA GLY A 147 -11.16 -2.80 1.86
C GLY A 147 -10.19 -3.73 1.14
N MET A 148 -10.56 -5.02 1.05
CA MET A 148 -9.67 -6.09 0.59
C MET A 148 -9.46 -6.15 -0.92
N GLY A 149 -10.26 -5.44 -1.71
CA GLY A 149 -10.12 -5.32 -3.17
C GLY A 149 -8.94 -4.46 -3.66
N GLY A 150 -7.86 -4.35 -2.89
CA GLY A 150 -6.62 -3.68 -3.30
C GLY A 150 -6.16 -2.54 -2.37
N ALA A 151 -6.71 -1.34 -2.56
CA ALA A 151 -6.13 -0.08 -2.03
C ALA A 151 -6.17 0.11 -0.50
N GLY A 152 -6.80 -0.80 0.27
CA GLY A 152 -6.87 -0.69 1.73
C GLY A 152 -7.58 0.58 2.22
N PHE A 153 -8.75 0.88 1.64
CA PHE A 153 -9.58 2.00 2.09
C PHE A 153 -10.43 1.56 3.30
N PRO A 154 -10.51 2.33 4.41
CA PRO A 154 -11.36 2.01 5.56
C PRO A 154 -12.83 1.70 5.21
N THR A 155 -13.26 0.46 5.46
CA THR A 155 -14.56 -0.04 4.99
C THR A 155 -15.73 0.72 5.62
N ALA A 156 -15.65 1.02 6.92
CA ALA A 156 -16.62 1.86 7.63
C ALA A 156 -16.76 3.25 6.99
N LYS A 157 -15.65 3.91 6.63
CA LYS A 157 -15.69 5.23 5.99
C LYS A 157 -16.29 5.19 4.59
N LYS A 158 -16.09 4.08 3.87
CA LYS A 158 -16.70 3.86 2.55
C LYS A 158 -18.22 3.75 2.67
N ILE A 159 -18.70 2.92 3.59
CA ILE A 159 -20.14 2.77 3.89
C ILE A 159 -20.73 4.12 4.31
N GLN A 160 -20.11 4.82 5.26
CA GLN A 160 -20.55 6.15 5.70
C GLN A 160 -20.66 7.17 4.55
N SER A 161 -19.80 7.10 3.53
CA SER A 161 -19.87 8.02 2.37
C SER A 161 -21.08 7.79 1.46
N GLY A 162 -21.69 6.61 1.53
CA GLY A 162 -22.91 6.21 0.82
C GLY A 162 -24.17 6.19 1.70
N PHE A 163 -24.07 6.47 3.00
CA PHE A 163 -25.20 6.48 3.93
C PHE A 163 -26.28 7.49 3.48
N ALA A 164 -27.54 7.08 3.46
CA ALA A 164 -28.68 7.82 2.90
C ALA A 164 -28.51 8.33 1.43
N ARG A 165 -27.48 7.89 0.70
CA ARG A 165 -27.19 8.27 -0.70
C ARG A 165 -27.19 7.09 -1.68
N THR A 166 -27.02 5.86 -1.19
CA THR A 166 -26.87 4.65 -2.01
C THR A 166 -28.21 4.17 -2.55
N GLU A 167 -28.44 4.30 -3.86
CA GLU A 167 -29.57 3.67 -4.54
C GLU A 167 -29.27 2.22 -4.92
N ILE A 168 -28.03 1.91 -5.30
CA ILE A 168 -27.61 0.59 -5.75
C ILE A 168 -26.37 0.14 -4.99
N LEU A 169 -26.43 -1.02 -4.35
CA LEU A 169 -25.29 -1.72 -3.77
C LEU A 169 -24.75 -2.73 -4.78
N ILE A 170 -23.47 -2.63 -5.13
CA ILE A 170 -22.78 -3.56 -6.02
C ILE A 170 -21.76 -4.36 -5.22
N VAL A 171 -21.92 -5.67 -5.19
CA VAL A 171 -20.96 -6.61 -4.66
C VAL A 171 -20.00 -7.01 -5.80
N ASN A 172 -18.74 -6.63 -5.66
CA ASN A 172 -17.65 -6.96 -6.57
C ASN A 172 -17.14 -8.37 -6.25
N ALA A 173 -17.68 -9.33 -7.00
CA ALA A 173 -17.32 -10.75 -7.03
C ALA A 173 -16.49 -11.11 -8.28
N ALA A 174 -15.98 -10.11 -9.01
CA ALA A 174 -15.34 -10.33 -10.30
C ALA A 174 -13.99 -11.05 -10.19
N GLU A 175 -13.12 -10.69 -9.23
CA GLU A 175 -11.74 -11.20 -9.08
C GLU A 175 -11.00 -11.42 -10.42
N CYS A 176 -11.01 -10.41 -11.30
CA CYS A 176 -10.52 -10.53 -12.68
C CYS A 176 -8.99 -10.72 -12.83
N GLU A 177 -8.21 -10.43 -11.79
CA GLU A 177 -6.73 -10.54 -11.82
C GLU A 177 -6.29 -12.01 -11.99
N PRO A 178 -5.42 -12.33 -12.97
CA PRO A 178 -5.00 -13.71 -13.24
C PRO A 178 -4.29 -14.38 -12.06
N TYR A 179 -4.33 -15.72 -12.02
CA TYR A 179 -3.85 -16.61 -10.95
C TYR A 179 -4.56 -16.51 -9.60
N ILE A 180 -5.13 -15.37 -9.22
CA ILE A 180 -5.76 -15.18 -7.89
C ILE A 180 -7.12 -15.90 -7.83
N THR A 181 -7.39 -16.61 -6.72
CA THR A 181 -8.62 -17.40 -6.50
C THR A 181 -9.16 -17.24 -5.07
N SER A 182 -8.81 -16.15 -4.39
CA SER A 182 -9.11 -15.94 -2.97
C SER A 182 -10.57 -15.60 -2.71
N ASP A 183 -11.13 -14.70 -3.51
CA ASP A 183 -12.53 -14.30 -3.45
C ASP A 183 -13.44 -15.35 -4.10
N ASP A 184 -13.00 -15.99 -5.20
CA ASP A 184 -13.67 -17.16 -5.80
C ASP A 184 -13.84 -18.29 -4.77
N LYS A 185 -12.76 -18.68 -4.07
CA LYS A 185 -12.84 -19.74 -3.06
C LYS A 185 -13.65 -19.34 -1.83
N LEU A 186 -13.65 -18.06 -1.44
CA LEU A 186 -14.54 -17.54 -0.40
C LEU A 186 -16.01 -17.73 -0.79
N MET A 187 -16.38 -17.41 -2.03
CA MET A 187 -17.77 -17.55 -2.50
C MET A 187 -18.19 -19.02 -2.63
N GLN A 188 -17.28 -19.93 -2.97
CA GLN A 188 -17.57 -21.37 -3.02
C GLN A 188 -17.88 -21.98 -1.65
N GLU A 189 -17.11 -21.63 -0.61
CA GLU A 189 -17.17 -22.30 0.70
C GLU A 189 -17.95 -21.51 1.77
N HIS A 190 -18.09 -20.19 1.63
CA HIS A 190 -18.69 -19.29 2.63
C HIS A 190 -19.81 -18.40 2.06
N ALA A 191 -20.56 -18.86 1.05
CA ALA A 191 -21.64 -18.09 0.41
C ALA A 191 -22.68 -17.55 1.41
N GLU A 192 -23.12 -18.37 2.37
CA GLU A 192 -24.12 -17.96 3.37
C GLU A 192 -23.62 -16.84 4.30
N GLU A 193 -22.37 -16.94 4.78
CA GLU A 193 -21.73 -15.89 5.59
C GLU A 193 -21.51 -14.59 4.78
N LEU A 194 -21.26 -14.71 3.47
CA LEU A 194 -21.16 -13.56 2.57
C LEU A 194 -22.52 -12.88 2.36
N ILE A 195 -23.61 -13.64 2.18
CA ILE A 195 -24.97 -13.09 2.10
C ILE A 195 -25.34 -12.37 3.41
N GLN A 196 -25.06 -12.96 4.58
CA GLN A 196 -25.23 -12.26 5.87
C GLN A 196 -24.43 -10.95 5.94
N GLY A 197 -23.19 -10.94 5.42
CA GLY A 197 -22.36 -9.74 5.31
C GLY A 197 -22.92 -8.67 4.38
N ILE A 198 -23.72 -9.06 3.38
CA ILE A 198 -24.47 -8.17 2.50
C ILE A 198 -25.69 -7.61 3.24
N GLU A 199 -26.50 -8.45 3.90
CA GLU A 199 -27.71 -8.03 4.63
C GLU A 199 -27.43 -6.99 5.73
N ILE A 200 -26.29 -7.08 6.41
CA ILE A 200 -25.84 -6.06 7.37
C ILE A 200 -25.62 -4.70 6.68
N VAL A 201 -25.03 -4.69 5.49
CA VAL A 201 -24.77 -3.48 4.70
C VAL A 201 -26.06 -2.95 4.05
N GLU A 202 -26.99 -3.82 3.70
CA GLU A 202 -28.34 -3.45 3.24
C GLU A 202 -29.14 -2.77 4.36
N HIS A 203 -29.08 -3.26 5.60
CA HIS A 203 -29.68 -2.60 6.78
C HIS A 203 -29.07 -1.21 7.05
N ILE A 204 -27.75 -1.06 6.90
CA ILE A 204 -27.06 0.23 7.09
C ILE A 204 -27.40 1.24 5.98
N LEU A 205 -27.54 0.80 4.72
CA LEU A 205 -27.64 1.71 3.57
C LEU A 205 -29.06 1.87 3.00
N THR A 206 -29.95 0.90 3.24
CA THR A 206 -31.30 0.80 2.65
C THR A 206 -31.34 0.99 1.11
N PRO A 207 -30.53 0.23 0.33
CA PRO A 207 -30.48 0.37 -1.12
C PRO A 207 -31.80 -0.05 -1.78
N LYS A 208 -32.07 0.47 -2.99
CA LYS A 208 -33.22 0.10 -3.83
C LYS A 208 -32.98 -1.18 -4.63
N LEU A 209 -31.72 -1.60 -4.74
CA LEU A 209 -31.28 -2.77 -5.47
C LEU A 209 -29.89 -3.20 -4.99
N THR A 210 -29.70 -4.50 -4.77
CA THR A 210 -28.39 -5.11 -4.56
C THR A 210 -28.05 -6.04 -5.72
N ILE A 211 -26.81 -5.95 -6.23
CA ILE A 211 -26.32 -6.70 -7.39
C ILE A 211 -25.01 -7.41 -7.03
N ILE A 212 -24.87 -8.70 -7.31
CA ILE A 212 -23.57 -9.40 -7.23
C ILE A 212 -23.01 -9.56 -8.65
N GLY A 213 -21.98 -8.78 -8.98
CA GLY A 213 -21.28 -8.84 -10.27
C GLY A 213 -20.13 -9.85 -10.23
N ILE A 214 -20.30 -10.99 -10.90
CA ILE A 214 -19.39 -12.14 -10.89
C ILE A 214 -19.02 -12.56 -12.31
N GLU A 215 -17.76 -12.93 -12.57
CA GLU A 215 -17.35 -13.38 -13.92
C GLU A 215 -17.81 -14.81 -14.26
N ASP A 216 -18.09 -15.05 -15.54
CA ASP A 216 -18.50 -16.34 -16.11
C ASP A 216 -17.52 -17.52 -15.88
N ASN A 217 -16.24 -17.24 -15.61
CA ASN A 217 -15.23 -18.24 -15.32
C ASN A 217 -15.29 -18.85 -13.89
N LYS A 218 -16.30 -18.51 -13.07
CA LYS A 218 -16.46 -18.98 -11.67
C LYS A 218 -17.75 -19.80 -11.43
N PRO A 219 -18.01 -20.90 -12.19
CA PRO A 219 -19.30 -21.59 -12.17
C PRO A 219 -19.62 -22.32 -10.86
N GLU A 220 -18.63 -22.65 -10.03
CA GLU A 220 -18.84 -23.19 -8.68
C GLU A 220 -19.33 -22.09 -7.71
N ALA A 221 -18.70 -20.90 -7.74
CA ALA A 221 -19.08 -19.77 -6.91
C ALA A 221 -20.47 -19.21 -7.30
N ILE A 222 -20.79 -19.16 -8.59
CA ILE A 222 -22.12 -18.75 -9.08
C ILE A 222 -23.21 -19.62 -8.44
N LYS A 223 -23.07 -20.95 -8.49
CA LYS A 223 -24.04 -21.90 -7.89
C LYS A 223 -24.15 -21.75 -6.37
N ALA A 224 -23.03 -21.53 -5.68
CA ALA A 224 -23.01 -21.36 -4.23
C ALA A 224 -23.74 -20.06 -3.80
N LEU A 225 -23.52 -18.97 -4.54
CA LEU A 225 -24.25 -17.72 -4.35
C LEU A 225 -25.74 -17.86 -4.68
N GLU A 226 -26.08 -18.51 -5.81
CA GLU A 226 -27.48 -18.76 -6.22
C GLU A 226 -28.24 -19.55 -5.14
N ALA A 227 -27.60 -20.58 -4.56
CA ALA A 227 -28.18 -21.37 -3.48
C ALA A 227 -28.37 -20.56 -2.17
N ALA A 228 -27.41 -19.69 -1.82
CA ALA A 228 -27.51 -18.85 -0.63
C ALA A 228 -28.50 -17.67 -0.79
N ALA A 229 -28.76 -17.24 -2.03
CA ALA A 229 -29.59 -16.07 -2.34
C ALA A 229 -31.06 -16.37 -2.67
N ILE A 230 -31.49 -17.64 -2.73
CA ILE A 230 -32.83 -18.09 -3.21
C ILE A 230 -34.01 -17.26 -2.67
N ASN A 231 -33.94 -16.80 -1.41
CA ASN A 231 -35.02 -16.08 -0.74
C ASN A 231 -34.67 -14.61 -0.40
N LYS A 232 -33.78 -13.97 -1.17
CA LYS A 232 -33.31 -12.59 -0.97
C LYS A 232 -33.57 -11.73 -2.23
N ASP A 233 -33.78 -10.42 -2.12
CA ASP A 233 -33.93 -9.51 -3.28
C ASP A 233 -32.55 -9.06 -3.83
N ILE A 234 -31.65 -10.03 -4.04
CA ILE A 234 -30.28 -9.85 -4.47
C ILE A 234 -30.13 -10.36 -5.91
N VAL A 235 -29.78 -9.48 -6.85
CA VAL A 235 -29.61 -9.84 -8.26
C VAL A 235 -28.18 -10.33 -8.50
N ILE A 236 -27.98 -11.64 -8.53
CA ILE A 236 -26.73 -12.21 -9.05
C ILE A 236 -26.67 -11.95 -10.56
N ARG A 237 -25.53 -11.45 -11.04
CA ARG A 237 -25.32 -11.15 -12.45
C ARG A 237 -23.93 -11.60 -12.91
N VAL A 238 -23.96 -12.61 -13.76
CA VAL A 238 -22.79 -13.11 -14.48
C VAL A 238 -22.37 -12.08 -15.54
N ILE A 239 -21.08 -11.77 -15.62
CA ILE A 239 -20.46 -10.86 -16.61
C ILE A 239 -19.34 -11.56 -17.38
N PRO A 240 -19.01 -11.14 -18.62
CA PRO A 240 -17.92 -11.75 -19.38
C PRO A 240 -16.54 -11.55 -18.73
N THR A 241 -15.69 -12.58 -18.72
CA THR A 241 -14.29 -12.48 -18.27
C THR A 241 -13.46 -11.57 -19.20
N LYS A 242 -13.21 -10.33 -18.74
CA LYS A 242 -12.47 -9.28 -19.48
C LYS A 242 -11.71 -8.42 -18.47
N TYR A 243 -10.38 -8.37 -18.53
CA TYR A 243 -9.61 -7.62 -17.53
C TYR A 243 -9.52 -6.12 -17.89
N PRO A 244 -9.72 -5.15 -16.97
CA PRO A 244 -10.06 -5.29 -15.55
C PRO A 244 -11.55 -5.01 -15.25
N SER A 245 -12.44 -5.96 -15.55
CA SER A 245 -13.89 -5.93 -15.21
C SER A 245 -14.15 -5.59 -13.73
N GLY A 246 -13.33 -6.13 -12.83
CA GLY A 246 -13.39 -5.90 -11.39
C GLY A 246 -12.85 -4.54 -10.92
N GLY A 247 -12.41 -3.67 -11.83
CA GLY A 247 -12.13 -2.27 -11.52
C GLY A 247 -13.42 -1.53 -11.17
N GLU A 248 -13.40 -0.66 -10.15
CA GLU A 248 -14.62 -0.07 -9.60
C GLU A 248 -15.44 0.73 -10.63
N LYS A 249 -14.79 1.59 -11.43
CA LYS A 249 -15.47 2.35 -12.50
C LYS A 249 -15.96 1.41 -13.62
N GLN A 250 -15.21 0.36 -13.94
CA GLN A 250 -15.53 -0.60 -15.01
C GLN A 250 -16.73 -1.48 -14.62
N LEU A 251 -16.78 -2.02 -13.41
CA LEU A 251 -17.91 -2.82 -12.92
C LEU A 251 -19.21 -2.02 -12.86
N ILE A 252 -19.13 -0.74 -12.43
CA ILE A 252 -20.26 0.19 -12.48
C ILE A 252 -20.76 0.37 -13.92
N LYS A 253 -19.86 0.56 -14.89
CA LYS A 253 -20.22 0.68 -16.31
C LYS A 253 -20.91 -0.59 -16.82
N ILE A 254 -20.32 -1.77 -16.58
CA ILE A 254 -20.84 -3.07 -17.05
C ILE A 254 -22.25 -3.35 -16.50
N LEU A 255 -22.51 -3.02 -15.23
CA LEU A 255 -23.76 -3.35 -14.54
C LEU A 255 -24.82 -2.24 -14.59
N THR A 256 -24.48 -0.99 -14.94
CA THR A 256 -25.44 0.14 -14.83
C THR A 256 -25.37 1.18 -15.96
N ASN A 257 -24.42 1.05 -16.90
CA ASN A 257 -24.08 2.04 -17.93
C ASN A 257 -23.64 3.44 -17.43
N LYS A 258 -23.83 3.77 -16.14
CA LYS A 258 -23.34 5.00 -15.52
C LYS A 258 -21.80 5.02 -15.53
N GLU A 259 -21.25 6.22 -15.49
CA GLU A 259 -19.81 6.47 -15.33
C GLU A 259 -19.58 7.33 -14.08
N VAL A 260 -18.45 7.12 -13.41
CA VAL A 260 -18.02 7.94 -12.26
C VAL A 260 -17.10 9.04 -12.80
N PRO A 261 -17.48 10.32 -12.71
CA PRO A 261 -16.65 11.44 -13.19
C PRO A 261 -15.23 11.44 -12.63
N SER A 262 -14.33 12.18 -13.27
CA SER A 262 -13.02 12.47 -12.65
C SER A 262 -13.23 13.24 -11.34
N GLY A 263 -12.40 12.94 -10.33
CA GLY A 263 -12.49 13.52 -8.98
C GLY A 263 -13.68 13.08 -8.11
N ALA A 264 -14.76 12.53 -8.69
CA ALA A 264 -15.94 12.05 -7.96
C ALA A 264 -15.79 10.61 -7.41
N ILE A 265 -16.62 10.26 -6.43
CA ILE A 265 -16.74 8.88 -5.91
C ILE A 265 -18.06 8.22 -6.35
N PRO A 266 -18.16 6.87 -6.39
CA PRO A 266 -19.39 6.17 -6.77
C PRO A 266 -20.65 6.61 -5.98
N ALA A 267 -20.48 6.98 -4.71
CA ALA A 267 -21.58 7.44 -3.86
C ALA A 267 -22.22 8.76 -4.36
N ASP A 268 -21.52 9.53 -5.20
CA ASP A 268 -22.04 10.77 -5.79
C ASP A 268 -23.01 10.51 -6.96
N ILE A 269 -22.95 9.33 -7.59
CA ILE A 269 -23.90 8.86 -8.61
C ILE A 269 -24.93 7.86 -8.03
N GLY A 270 -25.01 7.75 -6.71
CA GLY A 270 -25.95 6.88 -5.98
C GLY A 270 -25.55 5.40 -5.93
N ILE A 271 -24.27 5.06 -6.07
CA ILE A 271 -23.80 3.66 -6.09
C ILE A 271 -22.74 3.43 -5.00
N LEU A 272 -22.80 2.29 -4.31
CA LEU A 272 -21.69 1.82 -3.48
C LEU A 272 -21.19 0.48 -3.99
N VAL A 273 -19.87 0.33 -4.17
CA VAL A 273 -19.25 -0.94 -4.55
C VAL A 273 -18.47 -1.53 -3.36
N GLN A 274 -18.68 -2.81 -3.03
CA GLN A 274 -17.95 -3.50 -1.98
C GLN A 274 -17.45 -4.87 -2.44
N ASN A 275 -16.23 -5.24 -2.04
CA ASN A 275 -15.62 -6.53 -2.38
C ASN A 275 -16.10 -7.65 -1.44
N VAL A 276 -16.27 -8.87 -1.95
CA VAL A 276 -16.82 -10.01 -1.19
C VAL A 276 -16.06 -10.32 0.11
N GLY A 277 -14.72 -10.35 0.09
CA GLY A 277 -13.93 -10.52 1.32
C GLY A 277 -14.22 -9.44 2.37
N SER A 278 -14.47 -8.20 1.93
CA SER A 278 -14.79 -7.07 2.81
C SER A 278 -16.17 -7.20 3.46
N LEU A 279 -17.13 -7.81 2.77
CA LEU A 279 -18.48 -8.09 3.28
C LEU A 279 -18.48 -9.28 4.25
N TYR A 280 -17.75 -10.35 3.92
CA TYR A 280 -17.50 -11.46 4.85
C TYR A 280 -16.85 -10.98 6.16
N ALA A 281 -15.88 -10.06 6.09
CA ALA A 281 -15.28 -9.46 7.28
C ALA A 281 -16.28 -8.65 8.12
N ILE A 282 -17.27 -7.98 7.50
CA ILE A 282 -18.35 -7.30 8.22
C ILE A 282 -19.21 -8.31 8.99
N LYS A 283 -19.56 -9.45 8.37
CA LYS A 283 -20.25 -10.55 9.06
C LYS A 283 -19.46 -11.01 10.29
N ARG A 284 -18.16 -11.30 10.14
CA ARG A 284 -17.30 -11.77 11.26
C ARG A 284 -17.25 -10.75 12.39
N ALA A 285 -17.14 -9.46 12.07
CA ALA A 285 -17.09 -8.39 13.07
C ALA A 285 -18.40 -8.21 13.84
N VAL A 286 -19.53 -8.19 13.14
CA VAL A 286 -20.85 -7.89 13.73
C VAL A 286 -21.46 -9.12 14.40
N ILE A 287 -21.50 -10.27 13.72
CA ILE A 287 -22.21 -11.47 14.21
C ILE A 287 -21.32 -12.35 15.09
N ASP A 288 -20.05 -12.58 14.72
CA ASP A 288 -19.15 -13.46 15.50
C ASP A 288 -18.32 -12.71 16.56
N GLY A 289 -18.36 -11.37 16.56
CA GLY A 289 -17.53 -10.52 17.43
C GLY A 289 -16.02 -10.60 17.11
N GLU A 290 -15.66 -10.94 15.87
CA GLU A 290 -14.28 -11.20 15.45
C GLU A 290 -13.70 -10.05 14.60
N PRO A 291 -12.67 -9.33 15.08
CA PRO A 291 -11.98 -8.31 14.29
C PRO A 291 -11.19 -8.92 13.12
N MET A 292 -10.79 -8.08 12.15
CA MET A 292 -10.02 -8.51 10.98
C MET A 292 -8.58 -8.91 11.34
N ILE A 293 -8.40 -10.18 11.71
CA ILE A 293 -7.12 -10.81 12.13
C ILE A 293 -6.55 -11.85 11.15
N LYS A 294 -7.35 -12.31 10.19
CA LYS A 294 -6.99 -13.32 9.18
C LYS A 294 -7.57 -12.92 7.82
N ARG A 295 -6.99 -13.44 6.73
CA ARG A 295 -7.59 -13.37 5.39
C ARG A 295 -7.26 -14.59 4.54
N ILE A 296 -8.01 -14.81 3.46
CA ILE A 296 -7.64 -15.78 2.43
C ILE A 296 -6.49 -15.21 1.59
N VAL A 297 -5.48 -16.04 1.35
CA VAL A 297 -4.33 -15.79 0.46
C VAL A 297 -4.27 -16.92 -0.57
N THR A 298 -4.16 -16.56 -1.85
CA THR A 298 -3.87 -17.51 -2.93
C THR A 298 -2.37 -17.82 -2.95
N LEU A 299 -1.98 -19.09 -2.89
CA LEU A 299 -0.60 -19.56 -3.09
C LEU A 299 -0.53 -20.29 -4.43
N THR A 300 0.24 -19.76 -5.41
CA THR A 300 0.07 -20.18 -6.82
C THR A 300 1.33 -19.96 -7.67
N GLY A 301 1.38 -20.61 -8.85
CA GLY A 301 2.55 -20.68 -9.73
C GLY A 301 3.37 -21.97 -9.54
N LYS A 302 4.04 -22.40 -10.62
CA LYS A 302 4.66 -23.74 -10.77
C LYS A 302 5.89 -24.01 -9.88
N THR A 303 6.27 -23.10 -8.99
CA THR A 303 7.31 -23.37 -7.96
C THR A 303 6.74 -23.92 -6.66
N PHE A 304 5.43 -23.82 -6.41
CA PHE A 304 4.76 -24.51 -5.30
C PHE A 304 4.54 -25.98 -5.62
N LYS A 305 4.76 -26.87 -4.64
CA LYS A 305 4.31 -28.27 -4.71
C LYS A 305 2.79 -28.39 -4.56
N GLN A 306 2.17 -27.49 -3.79
CA GLN A 306 0.73 -27.49 -3.46
C GLN A 306 0.13 -26.09 -3.65
N PRO A 307 -0.05 -25.61 -4.89
CA PRO A 307 -0.79 -24.38 -5.13
C PRO A 307 -2.24 -24.53 -4.65
N ARG A 308 -2.70 -23.61 -3.78
CA ARG A 308 -4.02 -23.63 -3.14
C ARG A 308 -4.38 -22.27 -2.52
N ASN A 309 -5.61 -22.13 -2.03
CA ASN A 309 -5.99 -21.02 -1.16
C ASN A 309 -5.80 -21.41 0.32
N VAL A 310 -5.38 -20.44 1.15
CA VAL A 310 -5.18 -20.65 2.60
C VAL A 310 -5.73 -19.49 3.44
N TRP A 311 -6.29 -19.78 4.62
CA TRP A 311 -6.45 -18.81 5.71
C TRP A 311 -5.09 -18.54 6.34
N ALA A 312 -4.55 -17.34 6.13
CA ALA A 312 -3.35 -16.85 6.81
C ALA A 312 -3.74 -15.82 7.88
N LEU A 313 -3.04 -15.84 9.02
CA LEU A 313 -3.08 -14.74 9.98
C LEU A 313 -2.42 -13.50 9.36
N LEU A 314 -2.91 -12.32 9.74
CA LEU A 314 -2.21 -11.08 9.43
C LEU A 314 -0.87 -11.07 10.16
N GLY A 315 0.17 -10.51 9.53
CA GLY A 315 1.52 -10.50 10.05
C GLY A 315 2.32 -11.80 9.88
N THR A 316 1.70 -12.89 9.38
CA THR A 316 2.44 -14.12 9.02
C THR A 316 3.51 -13.78 7.96
N PRO A 317 4.80 -14.06 8.18
CA PRO A 317 5.84 -13.89 7.16
C PRO A 317 5.58 -14.79 5.95
N VAL A 318 5.75 -14.27 4.73
CA VAL A 318 5.55 -15.06 3.50
C VAL A 318 6.41 -16.33 3.50
N GLN A 319 7.62 -16.28 4.08
CA GLN A 319 8.51 -17.44 4.25
C GLN A 319 7.82 -18.64 4.92
N ALA A 320 6.99 -18.44 5.95
CA ALA A 320 6.31 -19.54 6.64
C ALA A 320 5.35 -20.28 5.68
N LEU A 321 4.63 -19.55 4.84
CA LEU A 321 3.74 -20.12 3.82
C LEU A 321 4.51 -20.82 2.68
N LEU A 322 5.72 -20.34 2.36
CA LEU A 322 6.60 -21.01 1.39
C LEU A 322 7.10 -22.36 1.92
N ASP A 323 7.51 -22.41 3.19
CA ASP A 323 8.01 -23.63 3.82
C ASP A 323 6.89 -24.67 4.04
N GLU A 324 5.72 -24.24 4.52
CA GLU A 324 4.56 -25.10 4.77
C GLU A 324 4.02 -25.74 3.47
N PHE A 325 3.75 -24.94 2.43
CA PHE A 325 3.13 -25.41 1.19
C PHE A 325 4.13 -25.88 0.11
N GLY A 326 5.40 -26.07 0.51
CA GLY A 326 6.42 -26.79 -0.25
C GLY A 326 6.92 -26.03 -1.48
N TYR A 327 7.25 -24.75 -1.32
CA TYR A 327 7.93 -23.93 -2.32
C TYR A 327 9.30 -24.50 -2.72
N LYS A 328 9.64 -24.40 -4.01
CA LYS A 328 10.96 -24.73 -4.55
C LYS A 328 11.40 -23.66 -5.54
N ALA A 329 12.18 -22.70 -5.03
CA ALA A 329 12.71 -21.58 -5.80
C ALA A 329 13.30 -21.99 -7.17
N ASP A 330 12.89 -21.31 -8.24
CA ASP A 330 13.38 -21.56 -9.60
C ASP A 330 14.89 -21.29 -9.66
N LYS A 331 15.64 -22.24 -10.22
CA LYS A 331 17.11 -22.24 -10.27
C LYS A 331 17.72 -21.11 -11.12
N LYS A 332 16.90 -20.43 -11.94
CA LYS A 332 17.31 -19.35 -12.85
C LYS A 332 16.71 -17.98 -12.49
N LEU A 333 15.60 -17.93 -11.75
CA LEU A 333 14.96 -16.68 -11.36
C LEU A 333 14.13 -16.86 -10.08
N GLN A 334 14.68 -16.52 -8.92
CA GLN A 334 13.95 -16.54 -7.66
C GLN A 334 13.05 -15.30 -7.56
N ARG A 335 11.83 -15.40 -8.08
CA ARG A 335 10.82 -14.33 -8.06
C ARG A 335 9.62 -14.72 -7.20
N LEU A 336 9.26 -13.85 -6.27
CA LEU A 336 8.02 -13.89 -5.50
C LEU A 336 7.24 -12.61 -5.81
N ILE A 337 5.98 -12.73 -6.23
CA ILE A 337 5.10 -11.61 -6.54
C ILE A 337 3.99 -11.58 -5.49
N MET A 338 3.76 -10.41 -4.88
CA MET A 338 2.57 -10.19 -4.07
C MET A 338 1.49 -9.54 -4.93
N GLY A 339 0.28 -10.12 -4.89
CA GLY A 339 -0.77 -9.86 -5.87
C GLY A 339 -0.61 -10.73 -7.13
N GLY A 340 -1.28 -10.32 -8.22
CA GLY A 340 -1.24 -11.01 -9.51
C GLY A 340 -0.20 -10.46 -10.48
N PRO A 341 -0.11 -10.99 -11.71
CA PRO A 341 0.90 -10.61 -12.68
C PRO A 341 0.74 -9.18 -13.25
N MET A 342 -0.45 -8.58 -13.18
CA MET A 342 -0.75 -7.28 -13.80
C MET A 342 -0.54 -6.12 -12.81
N MET A 343 -1.21 -6.15 -11.66
CA MET A 343 -1.14 -5.07 -10.65
C MET A 343 -0.07 -5.28 -9.57
N GLY A 344 0.37 -6.52 -9.36
CA GLY A 344 1.25 -6.92 -8.26
C GLY A 344 2.67 -6.37 -8.35
N PHE A 345 3.50 -6.71 -7.36
CA PHE A 345 4.91 -6.30 -7.30
C PHE A 345 5.80 -7.45 -6.80
N THR A 346 7.05 -7.46 -7.26
CA THR A 346 8.05 -8.43 -6.79
C THR A 346 8.46 -8.07 -5.35
N LEU A 347 8.45 -9.05 -4.44
CA LEU A 347 8.91 -8.87 -3.06
C LEU A 347 10.44 -8.77 -2.98
N PRO A 348 11.01 -7.91 -2.11
CA PRO A 348 12.46 -7.83 -1.91
C PRO A 348 13.03 -9.07 -1.22
N HIS A 349 12.25 -9.70 -0.32
CA HIS A 349 12.58 -10.93 0.38
C HIS A 349 11.32 -11.62 0.90
N SER A 350 11.42 -12.90 1.26
CA SER A 350 10.31 -13.70 1.79
C SER A 350 9.89 -13.36 3.23
N GLN A 351 10.68 -12.60 3.99
CA GLN A 351 10.31 -12.16 5.34
C GLN A 351 9.33 -10.95 5.38
N VAL A 352 8.75 -10.58 4.23
CA VAL A 352 7.66 -9.58 4.21
C VAL A 352 6.37 -10.23 4.75
N PRO A 353 5.61 -9.57 5.64
CA PRO A 353 4.38 -10.12 6.20
C PRO A 353 3.16 -10.02 5.27
N ILE A 354 2.20 -10.94 5.46
CA ILE A 354 0.84 -10.85 4.93
C ILE A 354 0.09 -9.71 5.63
N THR A 355 -0.45 -8.77 4.86
CA THR A 355 -1.24 -7.62 5.36
C THR A 355 -2.71 -7.73 4.96
N LYS A 356 -3.57 -6.84 5.47
CA LYS A 356 -5.01 -6.77 5.11
C LYS A 356 -5.26 -6.78 3.59
N THR A 357 -4.34 -6.26 2.78
CA THR A 357 -4.45 -6.15 1.32
C THR A 357 -3.75 -7.27 0.53
N ALA A 358 -2.97 -8.15 1.18
CA ALA A 358 -2.19 -9.18 0.50
C ALA A 358 -3.03 -10.43 0.13
N ASN A 359 -3.64 -10.42 -1.07
CA ASN A 359 -4.55 -11.49 -1.53
C ASN A 359 -3.87 -12.69 -2.21
N CYS A 360 -2.63 -12.55 -2.68
CA CYS A 360 -1.93 -13.58 -3.45
C CYS A 360 -0.42 -13.54 -3.20
N ILE A 361 0.21 -14.71 -3.12
CA ILE A 361 1.65 -14.93 -3.30
C ILE A 361 1.83 -15.82 -4.54
N LEU A 362 2.19 -15.17 -5.64
CA LEU A 362 2.45 -15.79 -6.94
C LEU A 362 3.95 -16.05 -7.08
N ALA A 363 4.34 -17.32 -7.17
CA ALA A 363 5.71 -17.78 -7.28
C ALA A 363 5.92 -18.52 -8.62
N PRO A 364 6.08 -17.78 -9.74
CA PRO A 364 6.12 -18.35 -11.07
C PRO A 364 7.50 -18.94 -11.40
N THR A 365 7.53 -19.91 -12.33
CA THR A 365 8.78 -20.30 -13.00
C THR A 365 9.14 -19.32 -14.13
N ARG A 366 10.42 -19.24 -14.54
CA ARG A 366 10.85 -18.34 -15.65
C ARG A 366 10.13 -18.63 -16.99
N ARG A 367 9.57 -19.83 -17.17
CA ARG A 367 8.78 -20.21 -18.37
C ARG A 367 7.29 -19.87 -18.27
N GLU A 368 6.82 -19.53 -17.08
CA GLU A 368 5.41 -19.26 -16.78
C GLU A 368 5.10 -17.77 -16.78
N ILE A 369 6.02 -16.98 -16.23
CA ILE A 369 6.10 -15.54 -16.42
C ILE A 369 7.55 -15.24 -16.75
N SER A 370 7.82 -14.86 -18.01
CA SER A 370 9.15 -14.35 -18.36
C SER A 370 9.42 -13.08 -17.55
N PRO A 371 10.64 -12.85 -17.06
CA PRO A 371 11.06 -11.47 -16.79
C PRO A 371 10.97 -10.69 -18.11
N HIS A 372 10.63 -9.40 -18.03
CA HIS A 372 10.92 -8.49 -19.14
C HIS A 372 12.42 -8.53 -19.39
N GLN A 373 12.83 -8.73 -20.65
CA GLN A 373 14.22 -9.05 -20.95
C GLN A 373 15.02 -7.79 -21.25
N TYR A 374 14.45 -6.85 -22.02
CA TYR A 374 14.93 -5.48 -22.18
C TYR A 374 13.74 -4.56 -22.50
N GLU A 375 13.70 -3.37 -21.90
CA GLU A 375 12.85 -2.28 -22.39
C GLU A 375 13.39 -1.78 -23.73
N MET A 376 12.51 -1.63 -24.73
CA MET A 376 12.83 -1.12 -26.06
C MET A 376 12.10 0.21 -26.31
N GLU A 377 12.55 0.98 -27.31
CA GLU A 377 11.93 2.24 -27.67
C GLU A 377 10.46 2.09 -28.13
N CYS A 378 9.65 3.12 -27.88
CA CYS A 378 8.23 3.10 -28.23
C CYS A 378 8.02 3.20 -29.75
N ILE A 379 7.68 2.09 -30.40
CA ILE A 379 7.41 1.99 -31.85
C ILE A 379 6.10 2.66 -32.31
N ARG A 380 5.40 3.37 -31.41
CA ARG A 380 4.16 4.11 -31.65
C ARG A 380 2.99 3.29 -32.24
N CYS A 381 2.86 2.02 -31.85
CA CYS A 381 1.80 1.10 -32.34
C CYS A 381 0.36 1.36 -31.84
N SER A 382 0.11 2.39 -31.03
CA SER A 382 -1.19 2.77 -30.42
C SER A 382 -1.92 1.75 -29.53
N GLN A 383 -1.61 0.46 -29.59
CA GLN A 383 -2.23 -0.64 -28.80
C GLN A 383 -2.38 -0.33 -27.31
N CYS A 384 -1.42 0.38 -26.70
CA CYS A 384 -1.47 0.78 -25.30
C CYS A 384 -2.65 1.71 -24.94
N ALA A 385 -3.10 2.56 -25.88
CA ALA A 385 -4.27 3.43 -25.72
C ALA A 385 -5.57 2.67 -25.99
N GLU A 386 -5.60 1.83 -27.03
CA GLU A 386 -6.74 0.94 -27.33
C GLU A 386 -7.08 0.03 -26.14
N ALA A 387 -6.06 -0.53 -25.48
CA ALA A 387 -6.22 -1.38 -24.30
C ALA A 387 -6.54 -0.60 -23.00
N CYS A 388 -6.57 0.75 -23.01
CA CYS A 388 -6.69 1.54 -21.79
C CYS A 388 -8.15 1.62 -21.28
N PRO A 389 -8.47 1.04 -20.10
CA PRO A 389 -9.85 1.00 -19.59
C PRO A 389 -10.35 2.32 -18.99
N ALA A 390 -9.54 3.39 -19.11
CA ALA A 390 -9.85 4.76 -18.71
C ALA A 390 -9.69 5.75 -19.87
N SER A 391 -9.54 5.26 -21.12
CA SER A 391 -9.41 6.07 -22.34
C SER A 391 -8.30 7.15 -22.32
N LEU A 392 -7.25 6.94 -21.51
CA LEU A 392 -6.09 7.82 -21.43
C LEU A 392 -5.15 7.60 -22.63
N LEU A 393 -4.07 8.39 -22.70
CA LEU A 393 -3.00 8.26 -23.70
C LEU A 393 -1.67 7.79 -23.06
N PRO A 394 -1.47 6.48 -22.78
CA PRO A 394 -0.29 5.96 -22.09
C PRO A 394 1.05 6.36 -22.72
N GLN A 395 1.12 6.50 -24.05
CA GLN A 395 2.32 6.97 -24.74
C GLN A 395 2.74 8.37 -24.30
N GLN A 396 1.82 9.34 -24.32
CA GLN A 396 2.12 10.72 -23.91
C GLN A 396 2.45 10.78 -22.41
N LEU A 397 1.65 10.09 -21.59
CA LEU A 397 1.93 9.95 -20.15
C LEU A 397 3.32 9.34 -19.88
N GLN A 398 3.80 8.42 -20.71
CA GLN A 398 5.15 7.85 -20.58
C GLN A 398 6.22 8.86 -20.96
N TRP A 399 6.02 9.64 -22.02
CA TRP A 399 6.98 10.66 -22.45
C TRP A 399 7.14 11.76 -21.39
N HIS A 400 6.03 12.35 -20.93
CA HIS A 400 6.07 13.38 -19.89
C HIS A 400 6.55 12.84 -18.53
N ALA A 401 6.27 11.57 -18.19
CA ALA A 401 6.83 10.94 -16.98
C ALA A 401 8.35 10.68 -17.06
N LYS A 402 8.91 10.38 -18.25
CA LYS A 402 10.38 10.30 -18.44
C LYS A 402 11.05 11.67 -18.51
N ALA A 403 10.31 12.71 -18.91
CA ALA A 403 10.80 14.09 -19.00
C ALA A 403 10.61 14.89 -17.69
N GLU A 404 10.05 14.28 -16.64
CA GLU A 404 9.71 14.93 -15.35
C GLU A 404 8.75 16.14 -15.49
N GLU A 405 7.93 16.15 -16.54
CA GLU A 405 6.96 17.22 -16.85
C GLU A 405 5.62 16.98 -16.12
N TYR A 406 5.66 17.04 -14.79
CA TYR A 406 4.53 16.64 -13.93
C TYR A 406 3.25 17.46 -14.13
N ASP A 407 3.35 18.74 -14.49
CA ASP A 407 2.17 19.59 -14.69
C ASP A 407 1.35 19.10 -15.90
N LYS A 408 2.01 18.74 -17.00
CA LYS A 408 1.39 18.11 -18.18
C LYS A 408 0.79 16.73 -17.88
N LEU A 409 1.34 16.02 -16.88
CA LEU A 409 0.75 14.76 -16.41
C LEU A 409 -0.54 14.98 -15.62
N GLU A 410 -0.69 16.12 -14.94
CA GLU A 410 -1.96 16.50 -14.32
C GLU A 410 -2.99 16.89 -15.39
N GLU A 411 -2.60 17.69 -16.40
CA GLU A 411 -3.43 18.06 -17.56
C GLU A 411 -3.92 16.83 -18.34
N LEU A 412 -3.03 15.84 -18.56
CA LEU A 412 -3.36 14.55 -19.18
C LEU A 412 -4.03 13.55 -18.23
N ASN A 413 -4.52 14.00 -17.08
CA ASN A 413 -5.33 13.23 -16.13
C ASN A 413 -4.67 11.93 -15.63
N LEU A 414 -3.34 11.93 -15.38
CA LEU A 414 -2.62 10.79 -14.80
C LEU A 414 -3.25 10.26 -13.50
N LYS A 415 -3.96 11.13 -12.76
CA LYS A 415 -4.72 10.80 -11.54
C LYS A 415 -5.79 9.71 -11.76
N ASP A 416 -6.46 9.67 -12.91
CA ASP A 416 -7.48 8.64 -13.27
C ASP A 416 -6.88 7.30 -13.74
N CYS A 417 -5.55 7.21 -13.95
CA CYS A 417 -4.92 5.94 -14.31
C CYS A 417 -5.08 4.91 -13.17
N ILE A 418 -5.81 3.81 -13.39
CA ILE A 418 -6.05 2.80 -12.34
C ILE A 418 -4.88 1.79 -12.12
N GLU A 419 -3.72 2.01 -12.76
CA GLU A 419 -2.50 1.18 -12.60
C GLU A 419 -2.66 -0.31 -12.92
N CYS A 420 -3.70 -0.68 -13.69
CA CYS A 420 -4.04 -2.06 -14.03
C CYS A 420 -3.04 -2.80 -14.95
N GLY A 421 -2.02 -2.15 -15.50
CA GLY A 421 -1.00 -2.83 -16.33
C GLY A 421 -1.46 -3.28 -17.72
N ALA A 422 -2.75 -3.17 -18.08
CA ALA A 422 -3.27 -3.57 -19.40
C ALA A 422 -2.48 -2.95 -20.57
N CYS A 423 -2.12 -1.66 -20.47
CA CYS A 423 -1.31 -0.95 -21.46
C CYS A 423 0.16 -1.45 -21.56
N ALA A 424 0.72 -1.98 -20.48
CA ALA A 424 2.07 -2.56 -20.46
C ALA A 424 2.08 -4.01 -20.95
N PHE A 425 1.03 -4.79 -20.63
CA PHE A 425 0.83 -6.16 -21.09
C PHE A 425 0.75 -6.26 -22.63
N VAL A 426 0.11 -5.29 -23.30
CA VAL A 426 0.04 -5.25 -24.77
C VAL A 426 1.26 -4.57 -25.43
N CYS A 427 2.26 -4.11 -24.68
CA CYS A 427 3.34 -3.31 -25.24
C CYS A 427 4.40 -4.20 -25.93
N PRO A 428 4.55 -4.17 -27.27
CA PRO A 428 5.55 -4.98 -27.98
C PRO A 428 6.99 -4.53 -27.68
N SER A 429 7.17 -3.32 -27.15
CA SER A 429 8.44 -2.77 -26.69
C SER A 429 8.80 -3.15 -25.24
N GLU A 430 8.00 -3.98 -24.56
CA GLU A 430 8.14 -4.36 -23.13
C GLU A 430 8.25 -3.17 -22.15
N ILE A 431 7.77 -1.97 -22.52
CA ILE A 431 7.92 -0.74 -21.71
C ILE A 431 7.14 -0.87 -20.38
N PRO A 432 7.78 -0.64 -19.22
CA PRO A 432 7.16 -0.79 -17.90
C PRO A 432 6.27 0.43 -17.53
N LEU A 433 5.31 0.77 -18.39
CA LEU A 433 4.48 1.99 -18.33
C LEU A 433 3.95 2.32 -16.92
N VAL A 434 3.40 1.33 -16.20
CA VAL A 434 2.84 1.53 -14.85
C VAL A 434 3.89 1.89 -13.80
N GLN A 435 5.16 1.51 -13.98
CA GLN A 435 6.22 1.89 -13.04
C GLN A 435 6.49 3.40 -13.13
N TYR A 436 6.59 3.95 -14.34
CA TYR A 436 6.69 5.39 -14.57
C TYR A 436 5.49 6.15 -14.01
N TYR A 437 4.26 5.64 -14.18
CA TYR A 437 3.05 6.27 -13.62
C TYR A 437 3.02 6.23 -12.09
N ARG A 438 3.44 5.12 -11.48
CA ARG A 438 3.55 4.99 -10.01
C ARG A 438 4.56 5.98 -9.44
N GLN A 439 5.73 6.11 -10.06
CA GLN A 439 6.75 7.10 -9.69
C GLN A 439 6.21 8.52 -9.85
N ALA A 440 5.66 8.87 -11.01
CA ALA A 440 5.18 10.23 -11.27
C ALA A 440 4.02 10.65 -10.35
N LYS A 441 3.09 9.74 -10.04
CA LYS A 441 2.05 10.00 -9.03
C LYS A 441 2.61 10.19 -7.62
N ALA A 442 3.64 9.44 -7.24
CA ALA A 442 4.27 9.59 -5.93
C ALA A 442 4.99 10.95 -5.81
N GLU A 443 5.68 11.37 -6.86
CA GLU A 443 6.34 12.68 -6.94
C GLU A 443 5.32 13.82 -6.93
N ILE A 444 4.27 13.76 -7.77
CA ILE A 444 3.15 14.72 -7.77
C ILE A 444 2.56 14.86 -6.35
N ARG A 445 2.21 13.75 -5.69
CA ARG A 445 1.66 13.76 -4.33
C ARG A 445 2.62 14.37 -3.30
N THR A 446 3.93 14.19 -3.48
CA THR A 446 4.96 14.77 -2.61
C THR A 446 5.00 16.28 -2.80
N ARG A 447 5.07 16.76 -4.06
CA ARG A 447 5.03 18.19 -4.41
C ARG A 447 3.76 18.88 -3.90
N THR A 448 2.58 18.25 -4.04
CA THR A 448 1.33 18.79 -3.47
C THR A 448 1.41 18.92 -1.95
N GLN A 449 1.90 17.89 -1.26
CA GLN A 449 2.03 17.91 0.21
C GLN A 449 3.05 18.95 0.69
N GLU A 450 4.17 19.14 -0.02
CA GLU A 450 5.16 20.18 0.27
C GLU A 450 4.60 21.59 0.03
N ALA A 451 3.85 21.80 -1.07
CA ALA A 451 3.17 23.07 -1.35
C ALA A 451 2.11 23.40 -0.29
N GLU A 452 1.26 22.44 0.08
CA GLU A 452 0.30 22.59 1.18
C GLU A 452 1.01 22.85 2.52
N ALA A 453 2.15 22.21 2.78
CA ALA A 453 2.93 22.44 4.00
C ALA A 453 3.56 23.85 4.01
N ALA A 454 4.04 24.33 2.86
CA ALA A 454 4.58 25.68 2.69
C ALA A 454 3.50 26.75 2.90
N GLU A 455 2.32 26.63 2.28
CA GLU A 455 1.21 27.57 2.50
C GLU A 455 0.69 27.52 3.94
N ARG A 456 0.56 26.33 4.56
CA ARG A 456 0.22 26.24 6.00
C ARG A 456 1.30 26.85 6.90
N ALA A 457 2.57 26.80 6.52
CA ALA A 457 3.65 27.46 7.25
C ALA A 457 3.63 28.99 7.08
N LYS A 458 3.32 29.47 5.86
CA LYS A 458 3.14 30.88 5.52
C LYS A 458 1.96 31.50 6.29
N LEU A 459 0.79 30.87 6.27
CA LEU A 459 -0.38 31.30 7.06
C LEU A 459 -0.05 31.40 8.56
N ARG A 460 0.60 30.38 9.14
CA ARG A 460 1.05 30.40 10.55
C ARG A 460 2.07 31.51 10.85
N PHE A 461 2.92 31.87 9.88
CA PHE A 461 3.86 32.97 10.01
C PHE A 461 3.14 34.34 9.96
N GLU A 462 2.19 34.50 9.06
CA GLU A 462 1.34 35.69 8.93
C GLU A 462 0.47 35.89 10.19
N GLU A 463 -0.18 34.83 10.70
CA GLU A 463 -0.90 34.84 11.99
C GLU A 463 0.00 35.26 13.16
N LYS A 464 1.21 34.70 13.24
CA LYS A 464 2.20 35.03 14.29
C LYS A 464 2.67 36.48 14.18
N LYS A 465 2.91 36.97 12.96
CA LYS A 465 3.27 38.37 12.70
C LYS A 465 2.15 39.32 13.13
N ALA A 466 0.91 39.06 12.67
CA ALA A 466 -0.27 39.84 13.04
C ALA A 466 -0.61 39.76 14.55
N ARG A 467 -0.17 38.72 15.26
CA ARG A 467 -0.24 38.68 16.73
C ARG A 467 0.83 39.57 17.37
N MET A 468 2.10 39.46 16.98
CA MET A 468 3.16 40.33 17.53
C MET A 468 2.94 41.82 17.20
N GLU A 469 2.37 42.15 16.04
CA GLU A 469 2.04 43.54 15.69
C GLU A 469 0.91 44.11 16.56
N ARG A 470 -0.08 43.28 16.92
CA ARG A 470 -1.11 43.65 17.93
C ARG A 470 -0.50 43.79 19.33
N GLU A 471 0.26 42.79 19.80
CA GLU A 471 0.96 42.83 21.09
C GLU A 471 1.87 44.08 21.22
N LYS A 472 2.54 44.47 20.12
CA LYS A 472 3.34 45.70 20.03
C LYS A 472 2.47 46.96 20.07
N ALA A 473 1.40 47.03 19.26
CA ALA A 473 0.50 48.19 19.23
C ALA A 473 -0.22 48.41 20.57
N GLU A 474 -0.65 47.34 21.24
CA GLU A 474 -1.22 47.38 22.59
C GLU A 474 -0.19 47.88 23.61
N ARG A 475 1.06 47.41 23.54
CA ARG A 475 2.16 47.87 24.40
C ARG A 475 2.47 49.36 24.16
N GLU A 476 2.55 49.81 22.92
CA GLU A 476 2.75 51.22 22.57
C GLU A 476 1.57 52.09 23.02
N ASN A 477 0.33 51.63 22.85
CA ASN A 477 -0.86 52.34 23.33
C ASN A 477 -0.93 52.39 24.86
N ARG A 478 -0.46 51.35 25.56
CA ARG A 478 -0.33 51.35 27.03
C ARG A 478 0.75 52.34 27.48
N PHE A 479 1.88 52.43 26.79
CA PHE A 479 2.92 53.43 27.06
C PHE A 479 2.43 54.86 26.78
N LYS A 480 1.73 55.10 25.66
CA LYS A 480 1.10 56.41 25.34
C LYS A 480 0.11 56.82 26.44
N LYS A 481 -0.86 55.96 26.77
CA LYS A 481 -1.82 56.21 27.87
C LYS A 481 -1.13 56.53 29.19
N ALA A 482 -0.08 55.79 29.57
CA ALA A 482 0.68 56.06 30.79
C ALA A 482 1.47 57.38 30.75
N ALA A 483 1.99 57.77 29.58
CA ALA A 483 2.66 59.07 29.39
C ALA A 483 1.67 60.24 29.41
N ASP A 484 0.53 60.11 28.74
CA ASP A 484 -0.55 61.10 28.75
C ASP A 484 -1.16 61.27 30.15
N GLN A 485 -1.30 60.16 30.90
CA GLN A 485 -1.76 60.18 32.29
C GLN A 485 -0.75 60.92 33.19
N ARG A 486 0.55 60.58 33.13
CA ARG A 486 1.60 61.33 33.83
C ARG A 486 1.63 62.82 33.46
N ARG A 487 1.40 63.15 32.19
CA ARG A 487 1.36 64.54 31.71
C ARG A 487 0.13 65.29 32.22
N LYS A 488 -1.00 64.61 32.41
CA LYS A 488 -2.18 65.17 33.09
C LYS A 488 -1.94 65.35 34.58
N GLU A 489 -1.34 64.36 35.25
CA GLU A 489 -0.96 64.41 36.67
C GLU A 489 -0.04 65.62 36.93
N MET A 490 1.06 65.78 36.18
CA MET A 490 1.96 66.94 36.24
C MET A 490 1.24 68.28 36.02
N LYS A 491 0.30 68.33 35.06
CA LYS A 491 -0.47 69.54 34.76
C LYS A 491 -1.55 69.86 35.81
N SER A 492 -1.97 68.86 36.60
CA SER A 492 -2.85 69.06 37.76
C SER A 492 -2.09 69.41 39.05
N SER A 493 -0.79 69.11 39.12
CA SER A 493 0.06 69.31 40.31
C SER A 493 0.95 70.55 40.26
N GLY A 494 0.67 71.53 39.37
CA GLY A 494 1.38 72.82 39.30
C GLY A 494 2.89 72.73 39.02
N GLY A 495 3.35 71.70 38.31
CA GLY A 495 4.77 71.31 38.30
C GLY A 495 5.77 72.12 37.45
N ASP A 496 5.33 73.16 36.73
CA ASP A 496 6.17 73.80 35.69
C ASP A 496 7.38 74.58 36.27
N ASP A 497 7.25 75.23 37.43
CA ASP A 497 8.34 76.00 38.07
C ASP A 497 9.54 75.12 38.49
N ALA A 498 9.27 73.90 38.96
CA ALA A 498 10.29 72.99 39.47
C ALA A 498 11.29 72.55 38.37
N ILE A 499 10.82 72.44 37.13
CA ILE A 499 11.64 72.04 35.98
C ILE A 499 12.51 73.21 35.50
N ALA A 500 11.98 74.44 35.51
CA ALA A 500 12.76 75.64 35.22
C ALA A 500 13.91 75.81 36.23
N ALA A 501 13.62 75.65 37.54
CA ALA A 501 14.63 75.71 38.60
C ALA A 501 15.69 74.61 38.48
N ALA A 502 15.33 73.39 38.06
CA ALA A 502 16.28 72.30 37.83
C ALA A 502 17.21 72.58 36.63
N ILE A 503 16.68 73.11 35.53
CA ILE A 503 17.48 73.44 34.34
C ILE A 503 18.47 74.59 34.64
N ALA A 504 18.10 75.55 35.47
CA ALA A 504 19.01 76.59 35.96
C ALA A 504 20.18 75.98 36.77
N ARG A 505 19.90 75.08 37.71
CA ARG A 505 20.93 74.41 38.54
C ARG A 505 21.90 73.56 37.71
N VAL A 506 21.41 72.84 36.69
CA VAL A 506 22.26 72.03 35.78
C VAL A 506 23.12 72.91 34.85
N LYS A 507 22.71 74.14 34.55
CA LYS A 507 23.59 75.12 33.87
C LYS A 507 24.70 75.62 34.81
N ALA A 508 24.38 75.95 36.06
CA ALA A 508 25.37 76.39 37.05
C ALA A 508 26.43 75.31 37.37
N GLN A 509 26.02 74.04 37.49
CA GLN A 509 26.97 72.95 37.76
C GLN A 509 27.94 72.64 36.60
N LYS A 510 27.77 73.22 35.41
CA LYS A 510 28.68 73.01 34.27
C LYS A 510 29.87 73.98 34.22
N THR A 511 29.95 74.94 35.13
CA THR A 511 31.05 75.93 35.16
C THR A 511 32.10 75.69 36.25
N GLU A 512 31.91 74.70 37.15
CA GLU A 512 32.74 74.53 38.35
C GLU A 512 33.30 73.11 38.56
N THR A 513 33.59 72.34 37.49
CA THR A 513 34.28 71.03 37.61
C THR A 513 35.38 70.85 36.57
N THR A 514 36.48 71.54 36.81
CA THR A 514 37.80 71.23 36.22
C THR A 514 38.61 70.43 37.25
N GLU A 515 39.46 69.52 36.76
CA GLU A 515 40.35 68.62 37.52
C GLU A 515 39.73 67.36 38.20
N LYS A 516 40.22 66.19 37.75
CA LYS A 516 40.51 64.92 38.50
C LYS A 516 39.32 64.26 39.26
N THR A 517 39.04 62.95 39.16
CA THR A 517 39.85 61.78 38.76
C THR A 517 38.94 60.65 38.21
N GLU A 518 39.47 59.73 37.40
CA GLU A 518 38.72 58.57 36.87
C GLU A 518 38.50 57.43 37.90
N PRO A 519 37.43 56.64 37.72
CA PRO A 519 37.48 55.19 37.92
C PRO A 519 37.11 54.41 36.65
N ALA A 520 37.88 53.36 36.33
CA ALA A 520 37.84 52.72 35.01
C ALA A 520 36.66 51.76 34.78
N VAL A 521 36.03 51.86 33.59
CA VAL A 521 35.08 50.87 33.04
C VAL A 521 35.64 50.33 31.71
N LYS A 522 35.54 49.01 31.51
CA LYS A 522 36.35 48.24 30.54
C LYS A 522 36.21 48.75 29.08
N PRO A 523 37.30 49.14 28.39
CA PRO A 523 37.25 49.86 27.11
C PRO A 523 36.72 49.05 25.92
N ALA A 524 36.75 47.71 26.00
CA ALA A 524 36.34 46.82 24.90
C ALA A 524 34.87 47.01 24.46
N VAL A 525 33.95 47.28 25.40
CA VAL A 525 32.52 47.42 25.10
C VAL A 525 32.22 48.77 24.43
N ALA A 526 32.86 49.85 24.91
CA ALA A 526 32.75 51.17 24.30
C ALA A 526 33.28 51.16 22.85
N ALA A 527 34.43 50.53 22.61
CA ALA A 527 35.00 50.37 21.27
C ALA A 527 34.09 49.56 20.32
N ALA A 528 33.41 48.52 20.82
CA ALA A 528 32.45 47.74 20.05
C ALA A 528 31.21 48.57 19.66
N ILE A 529 30.64 49.33 20.60
CA ILE A 529 29.48 50.20 20.36
C ILE A 529 29.84 51.34 19.40
N ALA A 530 31.04 51.92 19.52
CA ALA A 530 31.55 52.92 18.59
C ALA A 530 31.67 52.35 17.16
N LYS A 531 32.28 51.18 16.99
CA LYS A 531 32.41 50.50 15.68
C LYS A 531 31.06 50.09 15.08
N ALA A 532 30.07 49.73 15.90
CA ALA A 532 28.71 49.48 15.44
C ALA A 532 28.03 50.75 14.92
N LYS A 533 28.14 51.87 15.67
CA LYS A 533 27.59 53.17 15.26
C LYS A 533 28.26 53.74 14.01
N THR A 534 29.59 53.60 13.85
CA THR A 534 30.27 54.06 12.63
C THR A 534 29.91 53.20 11.41
N LYS A 535 29.74 51.88 11.54
CA LYS A 535 29.19 51.05 10.45
C LYS A 535 27.76 51.46 10.06
N GLN A 536 26.89 51.74 11.03
CA GLN A 536 25.53 52.21 10.75
C GLN A 536 25.51 53.61 10.09
N ALA A 537 26.37 54.53 10.54
CA ALA A 537 26.49 55.86 9.93
C ALA A 537 27.10 55.82 8.51
N ALA A 538 28.00 54.87 8.23
CA ALA A 538 28.52 54.63 6.88
C ALA A 538 27.43 54.06 5.95
N ALA A 539 26.66 53.07 6.38
CA ALA A 539 25.55 52.50 5.62
C ALA A 539 24.47 53.57 5.30
N ALA A 540 24.13 54.43 6.27
CA ALA A 540 23.18 55.51 6.09
C ALA A 540 23.60 56.58 5.06
N LYS A 541 24.90 56.67 4.70
CA LYS A 541 25.41 57.56 3.65
C LYS A 541 25.51 56.91 2.26
N ALA A 542 25.27 55.60 2.14
CA ALA A 542 25.46 54.85 0.89
C ALA A 542 24.18 54.68 0.05
N GLY A 543 23.01 55.09 0.55
CA GLY A 543 21.77 55.17 -0.24
C GLY A 543 21.07 53.84 -0.59
N SER A 544 21.65 52.68 -0.26
CA SER A 544 21.01 51.37 -0.47
C SER A 544 20.07 50.99 0.67
N SER A 545 18.82 50.67 0.33
CA SER A 545 17.74 50.34 1.29
C SER A 545 17.52 48.84 1.53
N GLU A 546 18.34 47.97 0.94
CA GLU A 546 18.36 46.54 1.21
C GLU A 546 19.65 46.11 1.92
N PRO A 547 19.59 45.36 3.04
CA PRO A 547 20.77 44.77 3.65
C PRO A 547 21.21 43.56 2.83
N ASP A 548 22.40 43.64 2.22
CA ASP A 548 22.95 42.54 1.42
C ASP A 548 23.03 41.25 2.25
N ASN A 549 22.19 40.29 1.89
CA ASN A 549 22.15 38.98 2.52
C ASN A 549 23.17 38.01 1.92
N SER A 550 24.02 38.40 0.97
CA SER A 550 24.94 37.50 0.28
C SER A 550 25.86 36.72 1.22
N GLU A 551 26.40 37.35 2.28
CA GLU A 551 27.20 36.66 3.30
C GLU A 551 26.36 35.64 4.11
N MET A 552 25.15 36.03 4.51
CA MET A 552 24.24 35.15 5.25
C MET A 552 23.62 34.04 4.38
N ALA A 553 23.57 34.22 3.06
CA ALA A 553 23.23 33.20 2.08
C ALA A 553 24.40 32.21 1.94
N LYS A 554 25.63 32.70 1.67
CA LYS A 554 26.86 31.89 1.60
C LYS A 554 27.04 31.04 2.87
N LEU A 555 26.89 31.62 4.06
CA LEU A 555 26.96 30.90 5.34
C LEU A 555 25.84 29.87 5.54
N ARG A 556 24.66 30.05 4.91
CA ARG A 556 23.59 29.03 4.90
C ARG A 556 23.88 27.92 3.90
N GLU A 557 24.43 28.25 2.73
CA GLU A 557 24.83 27.25 1.74
C GLU A 557 25.99 26.41 2.23
N GLU A 558 27.01 27.02 2.83
CA GLU A 558 28.13 26.31 3.46
C GLU A 558 27.65 25.41 4.60
N ARG A 559 26.74 25.90 5.49
CA ARG A 559 26.10 25.03 6.49
C ARG A 559 25.26 23.90 5.87
N LYS A 560 24.55 24.14 4.77
CA LYS A 560 23.84 23.08 4.02
C LYS A 560 24.80 22.09 3.38
N ARG A 561 25.95 22.53 2.88
CA ARG A 561 26.99 21.68 2.28
C ARG A 561 27.65 20.82 3.35
N LEU A 562 28.12 21.40 4.45
CA LEU A 562 28.65 20.70 5.62
C LEU A 562 27.62 19.71 6.24
N ALA A 563 26.33 20.03 6.22
CA ALA A 563 25.27 19.12 6.65
C ALA A 563 25.07 17.95 5.67
N ARG A 564 25.12 18.19 4.36
CA ARG A 564 25.08 17.15 3.32
C ARG A 564 26.32 16.27 3.36
N GLU A 565 27.51 16.85 3.53
CA GLU A 565 28.79 16.14 3.72
C GLU A 565 28.74 15.25 4.96
N ARG A 566 28.30 15.77 6.12
CA ARG A 566 28.08 14.95 7.33
C ARG A 566 27.01 13.87 7.18
N LYS A 567 25.99 14.08 6.33
CA LYS A 567 24.96 13.08 6.05
C LYS A 567 25.52 11.97 5.15
N ALA A 568 26.22 12.32 4.07
CA ALA A 568 26.93 11.37 3.21
C ALA A 568 28.00 10.57 3.98
N GLN A 569 28.76 11.21 4.86
CA GLN A 569 29.72 10.52 5.75
C GLN A 569 29.06 9.53 6.72
N LYS A 570 27.82 9.81 7.16
CA LYS A 570 27.01 8.84 7.94
C LYS A 570 26.37 7.75 7.09
N GLU A 571 26.22 7.97 5.79
CA GLU A 571 25.58 7.06 4.84
C GLU A 571 26.60 6.20 4.07
N GLN A 572 27.91 6.39 4.30
CA GLN A 572 29.01 5.63 3.70
C GLN A 572 29.99 5.01 4.72
N GLY A 573 29.63 4.97 6.01
CA GLY A 573 30.44 4.40 7.08
C GLY A 573 29.85 3.11 7.66
N GLU A 574 30.56 2.00 7.53
CA GLU A 574 30.28 0.77 8.30
C GLU A 574 30.64 0.95 9.80
N THR A 575 30.22 -0.04 10.59
CA THR A 575 30.33 -0.15 12.07
C THR A 575 31.56 0.51 12.72
N PRO A 576 31.39 1.38 13.73
CA PRO A 576 32.50 1.85 14.55
C PRO A 576 32.87 0.81 15.62
N ASP A 577 33.87 -0.02 15.34
CA ASP A 577 34.67 -0.63 16.39
C ASP A 577 35.72 0.39 16.89
N ASN A 578 36.11 0.24 18.15
CA ASN A 578 37.01 1.06 18.96
C ASN A 578 37.90 2.10 18.24
N ASN A 579 37.72 3.36 18.59
CA ASN A 579 38.88 4.15 19.02
C ASN A 579 38.53 5.03 20.23
N ALA A 580 39.36 4.99 21.27
CA ALA A 580 38.94 5.40 22.61
C ALA A 580 40.11 5.86 23.48
N ASP A 581 40.59 7.10 23.31
CA ASP A 581 41.62 7.68 24.19
C ASP A 581 41.17 8.97 24.90
N ASP A 582 40.50 9.90 24.23
CA ASP A 582 40.02 11.17 24.83
C ASP A 582 39.04 11.01 26.01
N LYS A 583 38.48 9.82 26.22
CA LYS A 583 37.62 9.50 27.37
C LYS A 583 38.29 8.63 28.44
N LYS A 584 39.45 8.01 28.16
CA LYS A 584 40.18 7.21 29.16
C LYS A 584 40.89 8.08 30.19
N SER A 585 41.48 9.19 29.77
CA SER A 585 42.23 10.12 30.65
C SER A 585 41.34 10.70 31.77
N ALA A 586 40.16 11.20 31.43
CA ALA A 586 39.21 11.77 32.38
C ALA A 586 38.68 10.73 33.39
N VAL A 587 38.38 9.51 32.94
CA VAL A 587 37.89 8.43 33.81
C VAL A 587 39.01 7.87 34.68
N ALA A 588 40.24 7.74 34.17
CA ALA A 588 41.40 7.36 34.97
C ALA A 588 41.68 8.38 36.09
N ALA A 589 41.62 9.67 35.80
CA ALA A 589 41.77 10.72 36.81
C ALA A 589 40.66 10.71 37.88
N ALA A 590 39.42 10.39 37.49
CA ALA A 590 38.31 10.22 38.43
C ALA A 590 38.48 8.97 39.32
N ILE A 591 38.86 7.83 38.74
CA ILE A 591 39.08 6.57 39.48
C ILE A 591 40.30 6.68 40.41
N ALA A 592 41.36 7.38 40.01
CA ALA A 592 42.50 7.66 40.90
C ALA A 592 42.08 8.48 42.13
N ARG A 593 41.24 9.52 41.95
CA ARG A 593 40.70 10.34 43.05
C ARG A 593 39.72 9.56 43.93
N ALA A 594 38.93 8.64 43.36
CA ALA A 594 38.07 7.74 44.12
C ALA A 594 38.87 6.72 44.94
N LYS A 595 39.92 6.11 44.36
CA LYS A 595 40.80 5.17 45.07
C LYS A 595 41.60 5.85 46.17
N ALA A 596 42.11 7.07 45.96
CA ALA A 596 42.77 7.84 47.00
C ALA A 596 41.85 8.15 48.20
N LYS A 597 40.55 8.39 47.97
CA LYS A 597 39.56 8.55 49.05
C LYS A 597 39.07 7.24 49.67
N LYS A 598 39.28 6.08 49.03
CA LYS A 598 38.90 4.77 49.56
C LYS A 598 40.10 3.97 50.12
N ALA A 599 41.19 4.66 50.43
CA ALA A 599 42.38 4.14 51.11
C ALA A 599 42.65 4.87 52.44
N GLN A 600 41.63 5.55 52.99
CA GLN A 600 41.64 6.21 54.32
C GLN A 600 40.39 5.86 55.15
N GLN A 601 39.72 4.75 54.82
CA GLN A 601 38.64 4.15 55.61
C GLN A 601 38.77 2.63 55.47
N GLU A 602 38.76 1.93 56.62
CA GLU A 602 38.70 0.46 56.79
C GLU A 602 39.81 -0.34 56.05
N ASP A 603 40.76 -1.04 56.68
CA ASP A 603 41.01 -1.36 58.11
C ASP A 603 39.87 -2.02 58.90
N SER A 604 39.46 -3.22 58.48
CA SER A 604 38.95 -4.30 59.35
C SER A 604 38.65 -5.57 58.54
N THR A 605 39.14 -6.74 59.00
CA THR A 605 38.69 -8.15 58.72
C THR A 605 38.41 -8.57 57.25
N GLU A 606 39.09 -9.51 56.58
CA GLU A 606 39.71 -10.82 56.92
C GLU A 606 38.76 -12.05 56.77
N SER A 607 39.27 -13.12 56.11
CA SER A 607 38.67 -14.48 55.93
C SER A 607 37.40 -14.56 55.04
N VAL A 608 37.03 -15.62 54.29
CA VAL A 608 37.54 -16.98 53.96
C VAL A 608 37.31 -17.16 52.42
N GLU A 609 38.29 -17.51 51.56
CA GLU A 609 38.60 -18.89 51.06
C GLU A 609 37.38 -19.67 50.46
N SER A 610 37.34 -20.00 49.16
CA SER A 610 37.96 -21.14 48.41
C SER A 610 36.87 -22.20 48.04
N GLU A 611 37.00 -23.17 47.10
CA GLU A 611 38.12 -23.65 46.27
C GLU A 611 37.63 -24.49 45.04
N THR A 612 38.38 -24.51 43.92
CA THR A 612 38.59 -25.60 42.90
C THR A 612 37.43 -26.43 42.25
N SER A 613 37.59 -27.21 41.15
CA SER A 613 38.69 -27.47 40.17
C SER A 613 38.15 -27.96 38.81
N ALA A 614 39.01 -27.94 37.77
CA ALA A 614 38.73 -28.27 36.36
C ALA A 614 39.09 -29.71 35.92
N GLN A 615 38.68 -30.13 34.70
CA GLN A 615 39.56 -30.85 33.73
C GLN A 615 39.00 -30.94 32.28
N GLN A 616 39.75 -31.60 31.37
CA GLN A 616 39.68 -31.59 29.88
C GLN A 616 38.77 -32.75 29.32
N ASP A 617 38.52 -33.02 28.02
CA ASP A 617 39.34 -32.95 26.78
C ASP A 617 38.50 -32.90 25.45
N SER A 618 39.00 -33.40 24.31
CA SER A 618 38.86 -32.85 22.94
C SER A 618 37.78 -33.38 21.95
N ASP A 619 37.62 -32.67 20.81
CA ASP A 619 36.60 -32.85 19.75
C ASP A 619 37.11 -33.48 18.42
N PRO A 620 36.41 -34.48 17.83
CA PRO A 620 36.77 -35.09 16.54
C PRO A 620 36.14 -34.46 15.27
N LYS A 621 35.24 -33.48 15.35
CA LYS A 621 34.37 -33.11 14.20
C LYS A 621 35.01 -32.29 13.08
N LYS A 622 36.15 -31.61 13.30
CA LYS A 622 36.75 -30.71 12.27
C LYS A 622 37.25 -31.41 11.00
N ALA A 623 37.55 -32.72 11.02
CA ALA A 623 38.09 -33.44 9.86
C ALA A 623 37.06 -33.65 8.72
N ALA A 624 35.78 -33.85 9.05
CA ALA A 624 34.75 -34.24 8.08
C ALA A 624 34.39 -33.10 7.10
N VAL A 625 34.38 -31.86 7.57
CA VAL A 625 33.91 -30.68 6.81
C VAL A 625 34.88 -30.35 5.66
N ALA A 626 36.19 -30.48 5.90
CA ALA A 626 37.22 -30.22 4.87
C ALA A 626 37.07 -31.16 3.65
N ALA A 627 36.74 -32.43 3.88
CA ALA A 627 36.56 -33.43 2.83
C ALA A 627 35.33 -33.16 1.93
N ALA A 628 34.27 -32.55 2.49
CA ALA A 628 33.06 -32.21 1.73
C ALA A 628 33.30 -31.05 0.76
N ILE A 629 33.97 -29.98 1.22
CA ILE A 629 34.23 -28.76 0.43
C ILE A 629 35.12 -29.06 -0.80
N ALA A 630 36.06 -30.01 -0.69
CA ALA A 630 36.88 -30.47 -1.80
C ALA A 630 36.06 -31.15 -2.92
N ARG A 631 35.03 -31.94 -2.55
CA ARG A 631 34.19 -32.68 -3.52
C ARG A 631 33.21 -31.79 -4.27
N ALA A 632 32.74 -30.70 -3.66
CA ALA A 632 31.87 -29.73 -4.32
C ALA A 632 32.58 -28.98 -5.47
N LYS A 633 33.85 -28.59 -5.28
CA LYS A 633 34.62 -27.83 -6.29
C LYS A 633 35.03 -28.68 -7.51
N ALA A 634 35.09 -30.01 -7.37
CA ALA A 634 35.47 -30.92 -8.47
C ALA A 634 34.38 -31.14 -9.53
N ARG A 635 33.10 -30.79 -9.25
CA ARG A 635 31.96 -31.01 -10.16
C ARG A 635 31.57 -29.82 -11.05
N LYS A 636 32.32 -28.71 -11.01
CA LYS A 636 32.05 -27.48 -11.80
C LYS A 636 33.05 -27.23 -12.95
N ALA A 637 33.84 -28.24 -13.32
CA ALA A 637 34.92 -28.13 -14.31
C ALA A 637 34.97 -29.28 -15.34
N LYS A 638 33.80 -29.86 -15.68
CA LYS A 638 33.64 -30.85 -16.76
C LYS A 638 32.26 -30.71 -17.43
N GLN A 639 32.05 -29.61 -18.16
CA GLN A 639 31.00 -29.46 -19.18
C GLN A 639 31.28 -28.21 -20.03
N ALA A 640 32.31 -28.31 -20.86
CA ALA A 640 32.67 -27.39 -21.94
C ALA A 640 33.63 -28.15 -22.86
N ASP A 641 33.41 -28.07 -24.18
CA ASP A 641 34.11 -28.77 -25.28
C ASP A 641 34.04 -30.32 -25.23
N SER A 642 33.93 -31.05 -26.35
CA SER A 642 33.94 -30.67 -27.78
C SER A 642 33.14 -31.70 -28.62
N THR A 643 32.53 -31.28 -29.74
CA THR A 643 32.67 -31.89 -31.09
C THR A 643 31.87 -31.15 -32.18
N GLU A 644 32.56 -30.83 -33.28
CA GLU A 644 32.09 -30.62 -34.66
C GLU A 644 31.66 -31.96 -35.31
N ALA A 645 31.12 -32.10 -36.54
CA ALA A 645 30.37 -31.25 -37.50
C ALA A 645 29.87 -32.17 -38.64
N GLU A 646 29.06 -31.66 -39.58
CA GLU A 646 28.85 -32.26 -40.92
C GLU A 646 28.33 -31.18 -41.92
N GLU A 647 28.43 -31.43 -43.23
CA GLU A 647 28.45 -30.39 -44.30
C GLU A 647 27.32 -30.49 -45.36
N ALA A 648 27.39 -29.59 -46.36
CA ALA A 648 26.66 -29.52 -47.64
C ALA A 648 25.22 -28.95 -47.60
N ASP A 649 24.71 -28.27 -48.63
CA ASP A 649 25.30 -27.91 -49.95
C ASP A 649 24.81 -26.52 -50.44
N ALA A 650 25.42 -25.96 -51.50
CA ALA A 650 25.03 -24.68 -52.09
C ALA A 650 25.42 -24.53 -53.59
N PRO A 651 24.58 -23.85 -54.39
CA PRO A 651 25.04 -23.15 -55.60
C PRO A 651 24.64 -21.65 -55.64
N ALA A 652 25.41 -20.88 -56.40
CA ALA A 652 25.14 -19.49 -56.81
C ALA A 652 24.33 -19.48 -58.15
N GLU A 653 23.90 -18.38 -58.79
CA GLU A 653 24.49 -17.03 -58.96
C GLU A 653 23.46 -15.89 -59.18
N GLN A 654 23.97 -14.65 -59.06
CA GLN A 654 23.65 -13.38 -59.76
C GLN A 654 22.25 -13.09 -60.39
N THR A 655 21.71 -11.90 -60.10
CA THR A 655 21.23 -10.88 -61.09
C THR A 655 20.77 -9.56 -60.41
N ASP A 656 20.64 -8.48 -61.19
CA ASP A 656 20.56 -7.07 -60.74
C ASP A 656 19.20 -6.53 -60.20
N ASP A 657 19.23 -5.29 -59.68
CA ASP A 657 18.13 -4.54 -59.05
C ASP A 657 17.27 -3.73 -60.04
N PRO A 658 15.93 -3.92 -60.06
CA PRO A 658 15.00 -2.98 -60.69
C PRO A 658 13.87 -2.47 -59.74
N LYS A 659 14.01 -2.57 -58.42
CA LYS A 659 12.92 -2.29 -57.45
C LYS A 659 13.00 -0.93 -56.74
N LYS A 660 14.14 -0.26 -56.65
CA LYS A 660 14.21 1.10 -56.03
C LYS A 660 13.51 2.19 -56.84
N ALA A 661 13.54 2.13 -58.18
CA ALA A 661 12.90 3.13 -59.04
C ALA A 661 11.35 3.10 -58.96
N ALA A 662 10.76 1.89 -58.89
CA ALA A 662 9.31 1.70 -58.85
C ALA A 662 8.67 2.33 -57.60
N VAL A 663 9.33 2.25 -56.44
CA VAL A 663 8.83 2.82 -55.17
C VAL A 663 8.84 4.35 -55.20
N ALA A 664 9.87 4.97 -55.77
CA ALA A 664 9.93 6.42 -55.95
C ALA A 664 8.78 6.92 -56.86
N ALA A 665 8.53 6.23 -57.97
CA ALA A 665 7.42 6.55 -58.88
C ALA A 665 6.04 6.36 -58.22
N ALA A 666 5.87 5.35 -57.37
CA ALA A 666 4.64 5.14 -56.61
C ALA A 666 4.38 6.28 -55.59
N ILE A 667 5.40 6.72 -54.86
CA ILE A 667 5.30 7.81 -53.89
C ILE A 667 4.98 9.16 -54.59
N ALA A 668 5.57 9.41 -55.77
CA ALA A 668 5.24 10.57 -56.58
C ALA A 668 3.77 10.56 -57.03
N ARG A 669 3.27 9.42 -57.54
CA ARG A 669 1.87 9.25 -57.97
C ARG A 669 0.87 9.36 -56.81
N ALA A 670 1.24 8.91 -55.60
CA ALA A 670 0.42 9.09 -54.40
C ALA A 670 0.30 10.57 -53.98
N LYS A 671 1.38 11.34 -54.03
CA LYS A 671 1.35 12.79 -53.77
C LYS A 671 0.53 13.55 -54.82
N ALA A 672 0.70 13.20 -56.11
CA ALA A 672 -0.06 13.80 -57.21
C ALA A 672 -1.58 13.56 -57.12
N ARG A 673 -2.03 12.45 -56.51
CA ARG A 673 -3.47 12.22 -56.26
C ARG A 673 -4.03 13.06 -55.11
N LYS A 674 -3.27 13.32 -54.04
CA LYS A 674 -3.73 14.23 -52.98
C LYS A 674 -3.84 15.69 -53.45
N ALA A 675 -2.99 16.11 -54.38
CA ALA A 675 -3.07 17.43 -55.00
C ALA A 675 -4.28 17.62 -55.95
N LYS A 676 -5.00 16.55 -56.31
CA LYS A 676 -6.20 16.58 -57.19
C LYS A 676 -7.51 16.20 -56.49
N GLN A 677 -7.55 16.32 -55.16
CA GLN A 677 -8.79 16.20 -54.35
C GLN A 677 -8.97 17.39 -53.39
N ALA A 678 -8.25 18.49 -53.61
CA ALA A 678 -8.37 19.75 -52.88
C ALA A 678 -8.76 20.92 -53.81
N ASP A 679 -9.22 20.60 -55.03
CA ASP A 679 -9.30 21.51 -56.19
C ASP A 679 -10.67 21.38 -56.88
N SER A 680 -11.73 21.10 -56.10
CA SER A 680 -13.08 20.81 -56.60
C SER A 680 -14.18 21.01 -55.55
N THR A 681 -14.15 22.10 -54.77
CA THR A 681 -15.31 22.64 -54.02
C THR A 681 -15.04 24.06 -53.49
N GLU A 682 -14.75 25.00 -54.40
CA GLU A 682 -14.93 26.43 -54.12
C GLU A 682 -15.31 27.14 -55.43
N ALA A 683 -16.60 27.45 -55.59
CA ALA A 683 -17.22 28.20 -56.66
C ALA A 683 -18.63 28.61 -56.19
N GLU A 684 -19.08 29.83 -56.53
CA GLU A 684 -20.24 30.54 -55.93
C GLU A 684 -20.01 30.84 -54.43
N GLU A 685 -19.36 31.94 -54.00
CA GLU A 685 -19.61 33.40 -54.19
C GLU A 685 -20.84 33.93 -53.40
N ALA A 686 -20.87 35.14 -52.80
CA ALA A 686 -19.92 36.27 -52.75
C ALA A 686 -20.03 37.09 -51.42
N ASP A 687 -19.06 37.99 -51.17
CA ASP A 687 -19.14 39.35 -50.57
C ASP A 687 -20.00 39.68 -49.31
N ALA A 688 -19.66 40.64 -48.42
CA ALA A 688 -18.54 41.60 -48.26
C ALA A 688 -18.53 42.16 -46.79
N PRO A 689 -17.56 43.01 -46.33
CA PRO A 689 -17.01 42.90 -44.96
C PRO A 689 -17.08 44.15 -44.03
N ALA A 690 -16.33 44.07 -42.91
CA ALA A 690 -15.87 45.15 -42.00
C ALA A 690 -16.85 45.64 -40.89
N GLU A 691 -16.45 46.13 -39.70
CA GLU A 691 -15.11 46.24 -39.07
C GLU A 691 -15.13 46.20 -37.50
N GLN A 692 -14.12 46.75 -36.81
CA GLN A 692 -13.77 46.52 -35.39
C GLN A 692 -14.29 47.58 -34.38
N THR A 693 -14.34 47.20 -33.08
CA THR A 693 -14.12 47.98 -31.81
C THR A 693 -14.85 47.26 -30.66
N GLU A 694 -14.60 47.38 -29.35
CA GLU A 694 -13.46 47.62 -28.43
C GLU A 694 -14.04 47.52 -26.98
N ASP A 695 -13.32 47.92 -25.93
CA ASP A 695 -13.57 47.54 -24.50
C ASP A 695 -14.28 48.61 -23.62
N SER A 696 -14.88 48.24 -22.47
CA SER A 696 -15.18 49.17 -21.35
C SER A 696 -15.56 48.54 -19.99
N GLU A 697 -14.58 48.55 -19.09
CA GLU A 697 -14.55 48.61 -17.61
C GLU A 697 -15.81 48.68 -16.68
N LYS A 698 -15.68 47.94 -15.56
CA LYS A 698 -15.96 48.31 -14.13
C LYS A 698 -17.29 49.02 -13.72
N SER A 699 -18.10 48.34 -12.91
CA SER A 699 -18.23 48.57 -11.43
C SER A 699 -19.31 47.64 -10.80
N ARG A 700 -19.16 46.94 -9.66
CA ARG A 700 -18.65 47.21 -8.29
C ARG A 700 -19.77 47.68 -7.31
N ARG A 701 -20.00 46.86 -6.27
CA ARG A 701 -20.90 46.99 -5.06
C ARG A 701 -22.29 46.31 -5.20
N ARG A 702 -22.73 45.41 -4.29
CA ARG A 702 -23.11 45.51 -2.84
C ARG A 702 -24.51 46.17 -2.74
N LEU A 703 -25.58 45.52 -2.26
CA LEU A 703 -25.75 44.98 -0.89
C LEU A 703 -26.84 43.86 -0.77
N LEU A 704 -26.60 42.92 0.16
CA LEU A 704 -27.54 42.31 1.16
C LEU A 704 -29.01 41.90 0.82
N ARG A 705 -29.29 40.62 1.13
CA ARG A 705 -30.33 40.08 2.06
C ARG A 705 -31.82 39.86 1.66
N LEU A 706 -32.22 38.61 1.96
CA LEU A 706 -33.37 38.15 2.78
C LEU A 706 -34.77 37.89 2.18
N HIS A 707 -35.44 36.87 2.78
CA HIS A 707 -36.89 36.57 2.84
C HIS A 707 -37.62 36.34 1.49
N VAL A 708 -38.19 35.16 1.14
CA VAL A 708 -39.16 34.28 1.85
C VAL A 708 -40.38 35.08 2.32
N PRO A 709 -41.56 34.98 1.68
CA PRO A 709 -42.46 33.86 2.04
C PRO A 709 -43.52 33.35 1.02
N LYS A 710 -43.88 32.06 1.20
CA LYS A 710 -45.22 31.42 1.22
C LYS A 710 -46.43 31.97 0.40
N HIS A 711 -47.01 31.06 -0.40
CA HIS A 711 -48.45 30.78 -0.61
C HIS A 711 -49.48 31.88 -1.00
N VAL A 712 -50.18 31.66 -2.12
CA VAL A 712 -51.67 31.66 -2.28
C VAL A 712 -51.97 30.84 -3.57
N LYS A 713 -52.80 29.78 -3.64
CA LYS A 713 -54.26 29.56 -3.44
C LYS A 713 -55.14 29.93 -4.65
N ARG A 714 -55.87 28.92 -5.19
CA ARG A 714 -57.08 29.00 -6.06
C ARG A 714 -56.87 29.53 -7.51
N SER A 715 -57.69 29.19 -8.53
CA SER A 715 -58.77 28.16 -8.63
C SER A 715 -59.27 27.91 -10.07
N LYS A 716 -59.82 26.70 -10.29
CA LYS A 716 -60.99 26.34 -11.15
C LYS A 716 -61.22 27.05 -12.51
N GLN A 717 -61.42 26.23 -13.55
CA GLN A 717 -62.53 26.35 -14.52
C GLN A 717 -62.90 24.91 -14.99
N THR A 718 -64.14 24.41 -14.79
CA THR A 718 -65.31 24.38 -15.71
C THR A 718 -65.11 23.56 -17.00
N GLN A 719 -66.06 22.74 -17.50
CA GLN A 719 -67.36 22.24 -17.00
C GLN A 719 -67.82 21.02 -17.86
N LEU A 720 -68.92 20.35 -17.44
CA LEU A 720 -69.96 19.65 -18.25
C LEU A 720 -69.65 19.13 -19.69
N LYS A 721 -70.15 17.97 -20.15
CA LYS A 721 -71.58 17.55 -20.16
C LYS A 721 -71.74 16.11 -20.76
N ARG A 722 -72.56 15.25 -20.14
CA ARG A 722 -73.44 14.19 -20.78
C ARG A 722 -72.75 13.08 -21.64
N LYS A 723 -73.34 11.90 -21.94
CA LYS A 723 -74.45 11.05 -21.39
C LYS A 723 -74.33 9.62 -22.01
N LYS A 724 -74.90 8.60 -21.33
CA LYS A 724 -75.72 7.45 -21.83
C LYS A 724 -75.52 6.89 -23.27
N LEU A 725 -75.56 5.57 -23.58
CA LEU A 725 -75.84 4.35 -22.80
C LEU A 725 -75.46 3.03 -23.57
N LYS A 726 -75.16 1.96 -22.82
CA LYS A 726 -75.43 0.50 -23.07
C LYS A 726 -75.23 -0.19 -24.44
N HIS A 727 -74.50 -1.32 -24.36
CA HIS A 727 -74.69 -2.64 -25.00
C HIS A 727 -74.71 -2.80 -26.54
N LEU A 728 -73.90 -3.77 -27.01
CA LEU A 728 -74.44 -5.07 -27.45
C LEU A 728 -73.40 -6.20 -27.27
N LEU A 729 -73.84 -7.45 -27.40
CA LEU A 729 -73.04 -8.68 -27.22
C LEU A 729 -72.94 -9.44 -28.54
N SER A 730 -71.78 -9.99 -28.89
CA SER A 730 -71.69 -11.12 -29.82
C SER A 730 -70.44 -12.00 -29.63
N LYS A 731 -70.67 -13.30 -29.85
CA LYS A 731 -69.79 -14.47 -30.02
C LYS A 731 -70.62 -15.45 -30.90
N PRO A 732 -70.14 -16.64 -31.34
CA PRO A 732 -68.78 -17.11 -31.69
C PRO A 732 -68.78 -17.72 -33.13
N THR A 733 -67.69 -18.41 -33.56
CA THR A 733 -67.64 -19.72 -34.28
C THR A 733 -66.17 -20.00 -34.71
N ILE A 734 -65.52 -21.16 -34.45
CA ILE A 734 -65.66 -22.58 -34.88
C ILE A 734 -64.91 -22.97 -36.18
N ARG A 735 -63.97 -23.94 -36.01
CA ARG A 735 -63.22 -24.87 -36.93
C ARG A 735 -61.68 -24.69 -36.86
N LYS A 736 -60.80 -25.69 -37.03
CA LYS A 736 -60.90 -27.17 -37.22
C LYS A 736 -60.14 -27.96 -36.11
N LYS A 737 -60.16 -29.31 -36.16
CA LYS A 737 -59.42 -30.34 -35.38
C LYS A 737 -59.62 -31.70 -36.10
N PRO A 738 -59.24 -32.88 -35.55
CA PRO A 738 -58.07 -33.26 -34.75
C PRO A 738 -57.08 -33.95 -35.73
N PRO A 739 -56.64 -35.24 -35.69
CA PRO A 739 -56.48 -36.29 -34.65
C PRO A 739 -55.04 -36.20 -34.05
N TRP A 740 -54.30 -37.17 -33.48
CA TRP A 740 -54.44 -38.54 -32.91
C TRP A 740 -53.27 -38.72 -31.89
N LEU A 741 -53.19 -39.69 -30.96
CA LEU A 741 -54.08 -40.80 -30.55
C LEU A 741 -54.03 -40.94 -28.99
N LEU A 742 -54.56 -42.02 -28.40
CA LEU A 742 -54.99 -42.00 -26.98
C LEU A 742 -55.04 -43.38 -26.29
N ARG A 743 -54.29 -43.58 -25.18
CA ARG A 743 -54.48 -44.55 -24.06
C ARG A 743 -53.76 -44.01 -22.81
N LEU A 744 -54.30 -43.85 -21.58
CA LEU A 744 -55.37 -44.46 -20.75
C LEU A 744 -55.01 -45.72 -19.94
N HIS A 745 -54.84 -45.56 -18.61
CA HIS A 745 -55.81 -46.06 -17.61
C HIS A 745 -55.65 -45.37 -16.23
N VAL A 746 -56.73 -45.22 -15.44
CA VAL A 746 -56.74 -44.47 -14.16
C VAL A 746 -57.80 -44.99 -13.16
N PRO A 747 -57.40 -45.49 -11.97
CA PRO A 747 -58.24 -45.50 -10.79
C PRO A 747 -57.77 -44.51 -9.69
N LYS A 748 -58.26 -44.67 -8.45
CA LYS A 748 -58.94 -43.55 -7.77
C LYS A 748 -59.24 -43.82 -6.27
N ARG A 749 -59.72 -42.78 -5.56
CA ARG A 749 -60.23 -42.75 -4.16
C ARG A 749 -59.14 -42.73 -3.05
N GLU A 750 -59.39 -42.23 -1.83
CA GLU A 750 -60.63 -41.66 -1.25
C GLU A 750 -60.39 -40.46 -0.31
N LYS A 751 -61.45 -39.75 0.08
CA LYS A 751 -61.48 -38.73 1.15
C LYS A 751 -62.49 -39.13 2.22
N ARG A 752 -62.17 -38.95 3.51
CA ARG A 752 -63.17 -38.69 4.58
C ARG A 752 -62.56 -37.93 5.76
N SER A 753 -63.41 -37.46 6.66
CA SER A 753 -63.08 -36.49 7.72
C SER A 753 -64.01 -36.63 8.94
N LYS A 754 -63.76 -35.82 9.99
CA LYS A 754 -64.49 -35.74 11.29
C LYS A 754 -64.07 -36.85 12.31
N GLN A 755 -64.28 -36.71 13.63
CA GLN A 755 -65.05 -35.71 14.39
C GLN A 755 -64.61 -35.51 15.87
N THR A 756 -64.77 -34.27 16.37
CA THR A 756 -65.06 -33.84 17.78
C THR A 756 -64.16 -34.11 18.99
N GLN A 757 -64.20 -33.12 19.89
CA GLN A 757 -63.61 -33.02 21.24
C GLN A 757 -64.40 -33.81 22.31
N LEU A 758 -63.86 -33.93 23.53
CA LEU A 758 -64.58 -33.49 24.75
C LEU A 758 -63.70 -33.22 26.00
N LYS A 759 -64.00 -32.13 26.73
CA LYS A 759 -63.84 -31.82 28.19
C LYS A 759 -62.54 -32.26 28.94
N ARG A 760 -61.75 -31.40 29.62
CA ARG A 760 -61.95 -30.29 30.63
C ARG A 760 -61.63 -30.72 32.09
N LYS A 761 -60.55 -30.15 32.66
CA LYS A 761 -60.37 -29.51 34.00
C LYS A 761 -58.85 -29.25 34.20
N LYS A 762 -58.37 -28.03 34.52
CA LYS A 762 -58.39 -27.26 35.79
C LYS A 762 -57.61 -27.94 36.92
N LEU A 763 -56.74 -27.29 37.72
CA LEU A 763 -56.00 -25.99 37.65
C LEU A 763 -54.98 -25.96 38.83
N THR A 764 -54.15 -24.89 39.00
CA THR A 764 -53.34 -24.52 40.22
C THR A 764 -52.22 -25.48 40.70
N HIS A 765 -51.17 -25.08 41.46
CA HIS A 765 -50.27 -23.90 41.48
C HIS A 765 -48.95 -24.26 42.27
N LEU A 766 -47.98 -23.33 42.40
CA LEU A 766 -46.66 -23.43 43.11
C LEU A 766 -46.77 -23.52 44.68
N PRO A 767 -45.71 -23.55 45.56
CA PRO A 767 -44.22 -23.49 45.38
C PRO A 767 -43.28 -24.35 46.33
N SER A 768 -41.94 -24.18 46.16
CA SER A 768 -40.82 -24.08 47.18
C SER A 768 -40.30 -25.24 48.11
N LYS A 769 -39.01 -25.62 47.93
CA LYS A 769 -37.79 -25.60 48.87
C LYS A 769 -37.86 -26.13 50.35
N PRO A 770 -36.74 -26.39 51.11
CA PRO A 770 -35.27 -26.55 50.82
C PRO A 770 -34.52 -27.69 51.66
N THR A 771 -33.18 -27.59 51.81
CA THR A 771 -32.22 -28.28 52.75
C THR A 771 -31.82 -29.76 52.48
N ILE A 772 -30.56 -30.28 52.47
CA ILE A 772 -29.18 -30.05 53.00
C ILE A 772 -28.76 -31.07 54.10
N ARG A 773 -27.72 -31.92 53.87
CA ARG A 773 -26.55 -32.16 54.78
C ARG A 773 -25.51 -33.25 54.34
N LYS A 774 -24.21 -32.86 54.41
CA LYS A 774 -22.96 -33.59 54.82
C LYS A 774 -22.29 -34.76 54.03
N LYS A 775 -20.99 -34.51 53.75
CA LYS A 775 -19.75 -35.35 53.54
C LYS A 775 -19.44 -36.36 54.69
N PRO A 776 -18.35 -37.21 54.72
CA PRO A 776 -17.06 -37.20 53.96
C PRO A 776 -16.33 -38.55 53.56
N GLN A 777 -15.16 -38.42 52.88
CA GLN A 777 -13.88 -39.20 52.94
C GLN A 777 -13.64 -40.60 52.29
N LEU A 778 -12.73 -40.64 51.28
CA LEU A 778 -11.38 -41.31 51.14
C LEU A 778 -11.03 -42.66 51.84
N PRO A 779 -9.99 -43.46 51.44
CA PRO A 779 -8.88 -43.21 50.46
C PRO A 779 -8.53 -44.38 49.46
N LEU A 780 -7.39 -44.26 48.75
CA LEU A 780 -6.69 -45.28 47.91
C LEU A 780 -5.74 -46.19 48.72
N PRO A 781 -5.23 -47.31 48.14
CA PRO A 781 -3.75 -47.45 48.01
C PRO A 781 -3.23 -48.19 46.73
N LEU A 782 -1.90 -48.23 46.57
CA LEU A 782 -1.10 -48.88 45.50
C LEU A 782 -0.08 -49.88 46.09
N HIS A 783 0.30 -50.97 45.37
CA HIS A 783 1.59 -51.69 45.56
C HIS A 783 1.96 -52.65 44.37
N VAL A 784 3.26 -52.91 44.08
CA VAL A 784 3.73 -53.66 42.87
C VAL A 784 5.07 -54.43 43.05
N PRO A 785 5.18 -55.76 42.76
CA PRO A 785 6.46 -56.49 42.84
C PRO A 785 6.84 -57.49 41.68
N LYS A 786 7.72 -57.05 40.76
CA LYS A 786 8.95 -57.74 40.24
C LYS A 786 8.97 -59.20 39.66
N ARG A 787 9.56 -59.31 38.44
CA ARG A 787 10.58 -60.30 37.92
C ARG A 787 10.30 -61.82 37.75
N ALA A 788 10.46 -62.32 36.51
CA ALA A 788 11.26 -63.52 36.10
C ALA A 788 11.33 -63.59 34.54
N LYS A 789 12.45 -63.70 33.80
CA LYS A 789 13.58 -64.68 33.68
C LYS A 789 13.36 -65.83 32.66
N ARG A 790 14.40 -66.10 31.84
CA ARG A 790 14.67 -67.23 30.89
C ARG A 790 14.14 -67.11 29.43
N SER A 791 14.73 -67.77 28.41
CA SER A 791 16.15 -67.73 27.91
C SER A 791 16.43 -68.71 26.74
N LYS A 792 17.26 -68.29 25.75
CA LYS A 792 18.13 -69.13 24.86
C LYS A 792 17.36 -70.09 23.90
N LYS A 793 17.85 -70.57 22.73
CA LYS A 793 19.11 -70.50 21.91
C LYS A 793 18.64 -70.39 20.41
N ARG A 794 19.33 -69.75 19.45
CA ARG A 794 20.49 -70.24 18.63
C ARG A 794 20.23 -71.62 17.99
N LYS A 795 20.36 -71.84 16.67
CA LYS A 795 21.55 -71.67 15.78
C LYS A 795 21.15 -71.76 14.27
N GLN A 796 21.76 -71.00 13.33
CA GLN A 796 22.76 -71.40 12.29
C GLN A 796 22.27 -72.39 11.17
N SER A 797 22.73 -72.36 9.89
CA SER A 797 23.56 -71.40 9.09
C SER A 797 23.80 -71.87 7.63
N LEU A 798 24.46 -71.03 6.81
CA LEU A 798 25.20 -71.24 5.53
C LEU A 798 24.48 -70.75 4.26
N LEU A 799 25.01 -69.94 3.31
CA LEU A 799 26.34 -69.50 2.79
C LEU A 799 27.07 -70.38 1.74
N LYS A 800 27.19 -69.83 0.51
CA LYS A 800 28.23 -70.00 -0.55
C LYS A 800 27.85 -69.06 -1.73
N LYS A 801 28.73 -68.55 -2.62
CA LYS A 801 30.17 -68.15 -2.59
C LYS A 801 30.44 -67.23 -3.82
N GLN A 802 31.61 -66.55 -3.89
CA GLN A 802 32.08 -65.66 -5.00
C GLN A 802 33.19 -66.40 -5.83
N PRO A 803 34.18 -65.78 -6.59
CA PRO A 803 34.36 -64.42 -7.14
C PRO A 803 34.77 -64.31 -8.67
N PRO A 804 36.00 -63.93 -9.17
CA PRO A 804 36.15 -62.77 -10.09
C PRO A 804 37.12 -62.93 -11.32
N LYS A 805 37.39 -61.82 -12.06
CA LYS A 805 38.60 -61.46 -12.88
C LYS A 805 38.40 -60.04 -13.48
N ASN A 806 39.38 -59.23 -13.97
CA ASN A 806 40.84 -59.38 -14.16
C ASN A 806 41.60 -58.00 -14.12
N GLN A 807 42.93 -57.98 -14.22
CA GLN A 807 43.81 -56.77 -14.15
C GLN A 807 44.53 -56.37 -15.47
N LYS A 808 45.07 -55.12 -15.56
CA LYS A 808 46.28 -54.63 -16.29
C LYS A 808 46.50 -53.10 -16.05
N TRP A 809 47.65 -52.43 -16.22
CA TRP A 809 49.06 -52.69 -15.80
C TRP A 809 49.96 -51.45 -16.12
N ILE A 810 50.78 -50.94 -15.16
CA ILE A 810 52.07 -50.18 -15.35
C ILE A 810 52.00 -48.78 -16.09
N ARG A 811 52.78 -47.69 -15.85
CA ARG A 811 54.26 -47.44 -15.69
C ARG A 811 54.62 -46.18 -14.83
N ARG A 812 55.85 -45.63 -14.92
CA ARG A 812 56.54 -44.78 -13.89
C ARG A 812 56.98 -43.35 -14.33
N LYS A 813 57.01 -42.40 -13.36
CA LYS A 813 57.89 -41.18 -13.22
C LYS A 813 57.80 -40.06 -14.30
N PRO A 814 58.39 -38.84 -14.12
CA PRO A 814 59.07 -38.23 -12.95
C PRO A 814 58.46 -36.87 -12.46
N ARG A 815 59.12 -36.20 -11.48
CA ARG A 815 58.91 -34.78 -11.08
C ARG A 815 59.99 -33.88 -11.72
N LEU A 816 59.68 -32.60 -12.00
CA LEU A 816 60.62 -31.46 -12.20
C LEU A 816 59.83 -30.11 -12.09
N PRO A 817 60.44 -28.89 -12.00
CA PRO A 817 60.46 -28.20 -10.70
C PRO A 817 59.71 -26.84 -10.61
N GLN A 818 59.67 -26.27 -9.40
CA GLN A 818 58.84 -25.12 -8.98
C GLN A 818 59.06 -23.78 -9.71
N GLN A 819 60.19 -23.56 -10.41
CA GLN A 819 60.59 -22.24 -10.90
C GLN A 819 59.64 -21.63 -11.96
N LEU A 820 58.86 -22.44 -12.68
CA LEU A 820 57.94 -21.96 -13.73
C LEU A 820 56.74 -21.14 -13.19
N ARG A 821 56.40 -21.23 -11.90
CA ARG A 821 55.29 -20.44 -11.32
C ARG A 821 55.66 -18.97 -11.08
N ALA A 822 56.87 -18.68 -10.62
CA ALA A 822 57.31 -17.31 -10.30
C ALA A 822 57.30 -16.39 -11.55
N ARG A 823 57.88 -16.86 -12.67
CA ARG A 823 57.92 -16.11 -13.94
C ARG A 823 56.53 -15.81 -14.52
N ARG A 824 55.49 -16.60 -14.21
CA ARG A 824 54.10 -16.33 -14.64
C ARG A 824 53.41 -15.22 -13.82
N HIS A 825 53.70 -15.08 -12.53
CA HIS A 825 53.13 -13.98 -11.72
C HIS A 825 53.72 -12.62 -12.11
N ALA A 826 55.05 -12.51 -12.29
CA ALA A 826 55.71 -11.26 -12.67
C ALA A 826 55.20 -10.69 -14.01
N LYS A 827 54.95 -11.56 -15.01
CA LYS A 827 54.36 -11.13 -16.30
C LYS A 827 52.89 -10.67 -16.17
N ARG A 828 52.14 -11.14 -15.17
CA ARG A 828 50.73 -10.76 -14.97
C ARG A 828 50.60 -9.34 -14.40
N ASN A 829 51.38 -9.00 -13.36
CA ASN A 829 51.35 -7.65 -12.76
C ASN A 829 51.84 -6.56 -13.74
N LYS A 830 52.90 -6.80 -14.51
CA LYS A 830 53.34 -5.84 -15.56
C LYS A 830 52.27 -5.60 -16.64
N LYS A 831 51.40 -6.58 -16.93
CA LYS A 831 50.29 -6.39 -17.89
C LYS A 831 49.14 -5.58 -17.28
N LEU A 832 48.86 -5.75 -15.98
CA LEU A 832 47.81 -4.99 -15.26
C LEU A 832 48.19 -3.50 -15.11
N ILE A 833 49.43 -3.21 -14.73
CA ILE A 833 49.93 -1.83 -14.57
C ILE A 833 49.87 -1.06 -15.91
N LYS A 834 50.22 -1.70 -17.04
CA LYS A 834 50.08 -1.09 -18.38
C LYS A 834 48.63 -0.80 -18.80
N ILE A 835 47.63 -1.49 -18.24
CA ILE A 835 46.21 -1.23 -18.49
C ILE A 835 45.73 -0.03 -17.66
N ILE A 836 46.15 0.07 -16.40
CA ILE A 836 45.80 1.18 -15.51
C ILE A 836 46.39 2.50 -16.04
N LEU A 837 47.67 2.51 -16.41
CA LEU A 837 48.31 3.70 -16.99
C LEU A 837 47.65 4.16 -18.29
N ARG A 838 47.27 3.24 -19.19
CA ARG A 838 46.52 3.59 -20.41
C ARG A 838 45.15 4.21 -20.12
N ARG A 839 44.44 3.78 -19.08
CA ARG A 839 43.16 4.39 -18.68
C ARG A 839 43.34 5.78 -18.07
N ALA A 840 44.42 6.04 -17.34
CA ALA A 840 44.71 7.37 -16.80
C ALA A 840 44.93 8.40 -17.92
N SER A 841 45.74 8.07 -18.94
CA SER A 841 46.03 8.98 -20.07
C SER A 841 44.79 9.37 -20.88
N SER A 842 43.78 8.50 -21.00
CA SER A 842 42.54 8.81 -21.74
C SER A 842 41.59 9.77 -21.01
N VAL A 843 41.70 9.93 -19.69
CA VAL A 843 40.81 10.83 -18.92
C VAL A 843 41.33 12.27 -18.93
N VAL A 844 42.66 12.46 -18.96
CA VAL A 844 43.28 13.80 -19.00
C VAL A 844 43.02 14.50 -20.35
N PHE A 845 42.91 13.74 -21.44
CA PHE A 845 42.79 14.30 -22.80
C PHE A 845 41.38 14.84 -23.17
N TYR A 846 40.38 14.69 -22.29
CA TYR A 846 38.98 15.04 -22.59
C TYR A 846 38.47 16.30 -21.87
N CYS A 847 39.35 17.06 -21.20
CA CYS A 847 38.98 18.18 -20.33
C CYS A 847 39.56 19.54 -20.77
N GLN A 848 39.99 19.68 -22.03
CA GLN A 848 40.78 20.84 -22.48
C GLN A 848 40.40 21.45 -23.84
N PHE A 849 39.25 21.06 -24.42
CA PHE A 849 38.73 21.65 -25.67
C PHE A 849 37.20 21.75 -25.69
N THR A 850 36.67 22.91 -25.27
CA THR A 850 35.43 23.54 -25.78
C THR A 850 35.30 24.96 -25.22
N ALA A 851 35.91 25.92 -25.91
CA ALA A 851 35.54 27.34 -25.79
C ALA A 851 34.75 27.76 -27.04
N TYR A 852 33.83 28.72 -26.87
CA TYR A 852 33.13 29.44 -27.94
C TYR A 852 34.13 30.24 -28.83
N PRO A 853 33.79 30.72 -30.07
CA PRO A 853 32.45 31.27 -30.40
C PRO A 853 31.91 31.16 -31.86
N GLN A 854 30.67 31.68 -32.00
CA GLN A 854 30.15 32.55 -33.08
C GLN A 854 29.50 32.03 -34.38
N SER A 855 28.37 32.70 -34.70
CA SER A 855 27.78 33.06 -36.00
C SER A 855 27.58 32.01 -37.10
N SER A 856 26.32 31.60 -37.30
CA SER A 856 25.46 32.08 -38.41
C SER A 856 23.99 31.75 -38.11
#